data_AF-A0A951X8M9-F1
#
_entry.id   AF-A0A951X8M9-F1
#
_cell.length_a   1.000
_cell.length_b   1.000
_cell.length_c   1.000
_cell.angle_alpha   90.00
_cell.angle_beta   90.00
_cell.angle_gamma   90.00
#
_symmetry.space_group_name_H-M   'P 1'
#
loop_
_entity.id
_entity.type
_entity.pdbx_description
1 polymer ?
#
loop_
_entity_poly.entity_id
_entity_poly.type
_entity_poly.pdbx_seq_one_letter_code
_entity_poly.pdbx_strand_id
1 'polypeptide(L)'
;MEIKYPTQRLAYPFFVSMLILFIIQISFGLLLALMQMDPNLLKGVFNFNTARAFHLNLAIVWIVTGFIGTILFIGPILGQRDVKPVWLVHVLLVALWVVVGWSIVTLPLAQKGIAGWIGNVPWLQQGMEFLEGGRITHILLFIGFSIFAYLTLVMFPKKVKRWNELHWGLAIGVVGLMSVWLFTMIPTKELDLQEYFRWYVVHYWVEAVWEIIHITLIGFILAKFFGADDKEVGFAVFWGISLVVLSGLIGNSHHYFWIGTPTFWQFWGSLFSALEPLPLIFCIWHVYLDEKHGVTPIKNRAAFYFIFGSALFESVGAGVLGFTMTMAYANLWEHGTWLTAAHGHMALFGAFGLLVLGAAYEAARQIKGINRFKEGLAKLSFWLLFIGLMGIVGSFAFGGTKQIYVYRILGLDWWGHHIRPAMSSARVLLGIFASIFILGAIVLIYDLLTLKDREISESNQKLINQKLTSPKSINKWYKSMSQFEFGVWLGGIWLFGLIVTAGVFSFNLHSVRVGDPTIPYLIMGIGYVGLIIITLLFAYRFLMAFEQRQDLLQVIQNFSNGQLETLDLKQQPPKGGIREQLILDRFNQLGYGQAFMVVSDIEMGCQHHTLHKILGTSFAWEVLETGPEQWRVKVGKLN
;
A
#
# COMPACT_ATOMS: atom_id res chain seq x y z
N MET A 1 -2.28 16.35 11.17
CA MET A 1 -1.10 16.31 12.07
C MET A 1 -0.26 17.56 11.90
N GLU A 2 0.34 18.04 12.98
CA GLU A 2 1.36 19.11 13.01
C GLU A 2 2.61 18.58 13.70
N ILE A 3 3.79 19.15 13.41
CA ILE A 3 5.04 18.74 14.04
C ILE A 3 4.99 19.10 15.52
N LYS A 4 5.01 18.07 16.37
CA LYS A 4 5.03 18.20 17.84
C LYS A 4 6.43 18.01 18.42
N TYR A 5 7.28 17.25 17.74
CA TYR A 5 8.61 16.87 18.20
C TYR A 5 9.68 17.30 17.21
N PRO A 6 10.78 17.94 17.66
CA PRO A 6 11.87 18.36 16.79
C PRO A 6 12.46 17.23 15.94
N THR A 7 12.58 16.00 16.47
CA THR A 7 13.23 14.90 15.74
C THR A 7 12.40 14.34 14.59
N GLN A 8 11.12 14.71 14.47
CA GLN A 8 10.32 14.33 13.28
C GLN A 8 10.97 14.85 11.99
N ARG A 9 11.72 15.96 12.05
CA ARG A 9 12.46 16.50 10.90
C ARG A 9 13.61 15.60 10.44
N LEU A 10 14.11 14.71 11.30
CA LEU A 10 15.13 13.73 10.95
C LEU A 10 14.62 12.66 9.98
N ALA A 11 13.31 12.56 9.76
CA ALA A 11 12.74 11.70 8.72
C ALA A 11 13.02 12.22 7.31
N TYR A 12 13.21 13.54 7.13
CA TYR A 12 13.32 14.15 5.81
C TYR A 12 14.47 13.60 4.95
N PRO A 13 15.71 13.45 5.47
CA PRO A 13 16.81 12.85 4.70
C PRO A 13 16.54 11.40 4.26
N PHE A 14 15.79 10.63 5.04
CA PHE A 14 15.38 9.27 4.66
C PHE A 14 14.39 9.32 3.50
N PHE A 15 13.38 10.19 3.52
CA PHE A 15 12.47 10.36 2.39
C PHE A 15 13.17 10.85 1.12
N VAL A 16 14.15 11.75 1.23
CA VAL A 16 14.97 12.17 0.08
C VAL A 16 15.79 10.98 -0.46
N SER A 17 16.45 10.23 0.42
CA SER A 17 17.22 9.04 0.03
C SER A 17 16.32 7.98 -0.62
N MET A 18 15.12 7.76 -0.07
CA MET A 18 14.09 6.88 -0.61
C MET A 18 13.75 7.25 -2.07
N LEU A 19 13.49 8.54 -2.36
CA LEU A 19 13.15 8.99 -3.71
C LEU A 19 14.31 8.83 -4.70
N ILE A 20 15.56 9.08 -4.27
CA ILE A 20 16.75 8.87 -5.09
C ILE A 20 16.91 7.38 -5.43
N LEU A 21 16.78 6.50 -4.42
CA LEU A 21 16.90 5.06 -4.63
C LEU A 21 15.75 4.52 -5.48
N PHE A 22 14.53 5.05 -5.31
CA PHE A 22 13.37 4.70 -6.12
C PHE A 22 13.59 5.02 -7.60
N ILE A 23 14.06 6.23 -7.96
CA ILE A 23 14.29 6.57 -9.37
C ILE A 23 15.40 5.71 -10.02
N ILE A 24 16.46 5.38 -9.26
CA ILE A 24 17.51 4.47 -9.73
C ILE A 24 16.94 3.07 -9.95
N GLN A 25 16.14 2.57 -9.00
CA GLN A 25 15.53 1.25 -9.05
C GLN A 25 14.65 1.06 -10.29
N ILE A 26 13.77 2.02 -10.58
CA ILE A 26 12.86 1.92 -11.73
C ILE A 26 13.60 2.12 -13.05
N SER A 27 14.73 2.84 -13.05
CA SER A 27 15.60 2.96 -14.23
C SER A 27 16.19 1.60 -14.62
N PHE A 28 16.63 0.80 -13.63
CA PHE A 28 17.00 -0.60 -13.88
C PHE A 28 15.81 -1.45 -14.34
N GLY A 29 14.60 -1.18 -13.83
CA GLY A 29 13.37 -1.84 -14.28
C GLY A 29 13.07 -1.60 -15.77
N LEU A 30 13.19 -0.35 -16.23
CA LEU A 30 13.07 -0.01 -17.65
C LEU A 30 14.18 -0.64 -18.47
N LEU A 31 15.43 -0.61 -17.99
CA LEU A 31 16.53 -1.27 -18.67
C LEU A 31 16.26 -2.77 -18.87
N LEU A 32 15.73 -3.44 -17.85
CA LEU A 32 15.34 -4.85 -17.92
C LEU A 32 14.21 -5.07 -18.92
N ALA A 33 13.19 -4.20 -18.96
CA ALA A 33 12.13 -4.26 -19.96
C ALA A 33 12.68 -4.11 -21.39
N LEU A 34 13.62 -3.18 -21.60
CA LEU A 34 14.29 -3.00 -22.89
C LEU A 34 15.17 -4.22 -23.25
N MET A 35 15.88 -4.82 -22.29
CA MET A 35 16.65 -6.06 -22.50
C MET A 35 15.74 -7.27 -22.83
N GLN A 36 14.50 -7.28 -22.35
CA GLN A 36 13.53 -8.30 -22.74
C GLN A 36 13.13 -8.16 -24.21
N MET A 37 12.99 -6.92 -24.69
CA MET A 37 12.73 -6.60 -26.11
C MET A 37 13.94 -6.94 -26.97
N ASP A 38 15.14 -6.45 -26.60
CA ASP A 38 16.41 -6.74 -27.25
C ASP A 38 17.43 -7.37 -26.27
N PRO A 39 17.67 -8.70 -26.34
CA PRO A 39 18.64 -9.39 -25.49
C PRO A 39 20.10 -9.00 -25.73
N ASN A 40 20.42 -8.38 -26.87
CA ASN A 40 21.79 -7.99 -27.18
C ASN A 40 22.16 -6.64 -26.55
N LEU A 41 21.17 -5.91 -26.03
CA LEU A 41 21.37 -4.63 -25.35
C LEU A 41 22.33 -4.81 -24.16
N LEU A 42 23.48 -4.12 -24.23
CA LEU A 42 24.56 -4.11 -23.22
C LEU A 42 25.18 -5.47 -22.89
N LYS A 43 24.98 -6.49 -23.73
CA LYS A 43 25.56 -7.83 -23.56
C LYS A 43 27.09 -7.76 -23.40
N GLY A 44 27.62 -8.37 -22.34
CA GLY A 44 29.05 -8.41 -22.03
C GLY A 44 29.58 -7.19 -21.28
N VAL A 45 28.85 -6.07 -21.28
CA VAL A 45 29.22 -4.85 -20.55
C VAL A 45 28.45 -4.76 -19.24
N PHE A 46 27.12 -4.83 -19.32
CA PHE A 46 26.22 -4.80 -18.17
C PHE A 46 25.07 -5.78 -18.39
N ASN A 47 25.25 -7.00 -17.92
CA ASN A 47 24.37 -8.11 -18.23
C ASN A 47 23.02 -8.03 -17.50
N PHE A 48 22.02 -8.74 -18.05
CA PHE A 48 20.67 -8.83 -17.48
C PHE A 48 20.66 -9.26 -16.01
N ASN A 49 21.47 -10.24 -15.62
CA ASN A 49 21.55 -10.73 -14.25
C ASN A 49 22.04 -9.64 -13.27
N THR A 50 23.00 -8.81 -13.69
CA THR A 50 23.49 -7.67 -12.89
C THR A 50 22.42 -6.60 -12.75
N ALA A 51 21.78 -6.22 -13.87
CA ALA A 51 20.68 -5.26 -13.86
C ALA A 51 19.51 -5.72 -12.97
N ARG A 52 19.18 -7.02 -13.03
CA ARG A 52 18.15 -7.65 -12.20
C ARG A 52 18.52 -7.62 -10.72
N ALA A 53 19.75 -7.95 -10.37
CA ALA A 53 20.23 -7.89 -8.98
C ALA A 53 20.08 -6.47 -8.41
N PHE A 54 20.47 -5.44 -9.15
CA PHE A 54 20.26 -4.04 -8.72
C PHE A 54 18.77 -3.70 -8.56
N HIS A 55 17.95 -4.07 -9.54
CA HIS A 55 16.52 -3.78 -9.51
C HIS A 55 15.82 -4.39 -8.29
N LEU A 56 16.12 -5.65 -7.95
CA LEU A 56 15.54 -6.35 -6.80
C LEU A 56 16.09 -5.85 -5.47
N ASN A 57 17.41 -5.67 -5.34
CA ASN A 57 18.00 -5.15 -4.10
C ASN A 57 17.45 -3.75 -3.79
N LEU A 58 17.46 -2.87 -4.78
CA LEU A 58 16.98 -1.51 -4.57
C LEU A 58 15.48 -1.51 -4.24
N ALA A 59 14.68 -2.42 -4.82
CA ALA A 59 13.25 -2.53 -4.52
C ALA A 59 13.00 -2.72 -3.03
N ILE A 60 13.87 -3.50 -2.36
CA ILE A 60 13.83 -3.68 -0.92
C ILE A 60 14.34 -2.42 -0.20
N VAL A 61 15.54 -1.95 -0.57
CA VAL A 61 16.26 -0.91 0.18
C VAL A 61 15.49 0.42 0.21
N TRP A 62 14.90 0.86 -0.90
CA TRP A 62 14.17 2.13 -0.93
C TRP A 62 12.89 2.06 -0.10
N ILE A 63 12.15 0.95 -0.12
CA ILE A 63 10.93 0.77 0.67
C ILE A 63 11.26 0.77 2.17
N VAL A 64 12.29 0.02 2.59
CA VAL A 64 12.74 0.02 3.99
C VAL A 64 13.19 1.42 4.43
N THR A 65 13.88 2.16 3.55
CA THR A 65 14.25 3.56 3.82
C THR A 65 13.00 4.42 4.03
N GLY A 66 11.95 4.18 3.25
CA GLY A 66 10.63 4.79 3.42
C GLY A 66 9.95 4.43 4.74
N PHE A 67 10.02 3.16 5.19
CA PHE A 67 9.53 2.76 6.51
C PHE A 67 10.29 3.44 7.64
N ILE A 68 11.62 3.53 7.54
CA ILE A 68 12.45 4.25 8.52
C ILE A 68 12.02 5.72 8.59
N GLY A 69 11.89 6.39 7.44
CA GLY A 69 11.41 7.77 7.37
C GLY A 69 10.01 7.92 7.98
N THR A 70 9.09 7.02 7.65
CA THR A 70 7.72 7.04 8.15
C THR A 70 7.67 6.86 9.66
N ILE A 71 8.37 5.86 10.21
CA ILE A 71 8.39 5.57 11.64
C ILE A 71 9.12 6.67 12.42
N LEU A 72 10.20 7.26 11.91
CA LEU A 72 10.82 8.43 12.55
C LEU A 72 9.91 9.66 12.54
N PHE A 73 9.04 9.78 11.53
CA PHE A 73 8.09 10.88 11.42
C PHE A 73 6.88 10.72 12.36
N ILE A 74 6.27 9.53 12.41
CA ILE A 74 5.04 9.30 13.17
C ILE A 74 5.29 8.71 14.57
N GLY A 75 6.38 7.97 14.75
CA GLY A 75 6.73 7.28 15.99
C GLY A 75 6.78 8.19 17.22
N PRO A 76 7.33 9.42 17.14
CA PRO A 76 7.29 10.34 18.27
C PRO A 76 5.87 10.75 18.67
N ILE A 77 4.95 10.86 17.70
CA ILE A 77 3.53 11.16 17.95
C ILE A 77 2.87 9.98 18.65
N LEU A 78 3.05 8.77 18.12
CA LEU A 78 2.48 7.55 18.70
C LEU A 78 2.96 7.32 20.14
N GLY A 79 4.29 7.37 20.35
CA GLY A 79 4.89 7.09 21.64
C GLY A 79 4.91 8.27 22.62
N GLN A 80 4.44 9.44 22.18
CA GLN A 80 4.45 10.71 22.92
C GLN A 80 5.82 11.05 23.51
N ARG A 81 6.88 10.78 22.74
CA ARG A 81 8.26 10.95 23.19
C ARG A 81 9.21 11.11 22.01
N ASP A 82 10.13 12.04 22.18
CA ASP A 82 11.14 12.37 21.17
C ASP A 82 12.27 11.32 21.08
N VAL A 83 12.95 11.26 19.92
CA VAL A 83 14.10 10.37 19.72
C VAL A 83 15.32 10.92 20.44
N LYS A 84 15.72 10.30 21.56
CA LYS A 84 16.90 10.78 22.33
C LYS A 84 18.25 10.52 21.66
N PRO A 85 18.57 9.30 21.17
CA PRO A 85 19.88 9.03 20.59
C PRO A 85 19.91 9.50 19.12
N VAL A 86 19.85 10.82 18.91
CA VAL A 86 19.84 11.45 17.58
C VAL A 86 21.05 11.04 16.73
N TRP A 87 22.21 10.81 17.34
CA TRP A 87 23.40 10.37 16.63
C TRP A 87 23.20 8.99 15.95
N LEU A 88 22.43 8.08 16.55
CA LEU A 88 22.12 6.77 15.93
C LEU A 88 21.25 6.91 14.68
N VAL A 89 20.40 7.94 14.61
CA VAL A 89 19.61 8.24 13.41
C VAL A 89 20.54 8.61 12.25
N HIS A 90 21.58 9.40 12.52
CA HIS A 90 22.58 9.77 11.52
C HIS A 90 23.46 8.57 11.13
N VAL A 91 23.86 7.74 12.09
CA VAL A 91 24.59 6.49 11.82
C VAL A 91 23.76 5.57 10.93
N LEU A 92 22.47 5.42 11.19
CA LEU A 92 21.56 4.62 10.36
C LEU A 92 21.49 5.14 8.91
N LEU A 93 21.41 6.47 8.73
CA LEU A 93 21.42 7.10 7.41
C LEU A 93 22.75 6.87 6.67
N VAL A 94 23.88 6.99 7.36
CA VAL A 94 25.20 6.71 6.78
C VAL A 94 25.33 5.23 6.41
N ALA A 95 24.90 4.32 7.31
CA ALA A 95 24.92 2.89 7.08
C ALA A 95 24.12 2.48 5.84
N LEU A 96 22.95 3.09 5.61
CA LEU A 96 22.16 2.91 4.39
C LEU A 96 23.01 3.19 3.14
N TRP A 97 23.64 4.36 3.06
CA TRP A 97 24.45 4.74 1.90
C TRP A 97 25.73 3.93 1.75
N VAL A 98 26.32 3.47 2.87
CA VAL A 98 27.44 2.51 2.84
C VAL A 98 27.00 1.19 2.22
N VAL A 99 25.83 0.65 2.59
CA VAL A 99 25.30 -0.58 1.99
C VAL A 99 25.00 -0.39 0.50
N VAL A 100 24.40 0.74 0.11
CA VAL A 100 24.15 1.06 -1.31
C VAL A 100 25.46 1.15 -2.09
N GLY A 101 26.45 1.88 -1.58
CA GLY A 101 27.78 2.00 -2.19
C GLY A 101 28.50 0.67 -2.30
N TRP A 102 28.38 -0.18 -1.27
CA TRP A 102 28.90 -1.54 -1.28
C TRP A 102 28.28 -2.38 -2.39
N SER A 103 26.94 -2.37 -2.53
CA SER A 103 26.23 -3.10 -3.59
C SER A 103 26.61 -2.62 -5.00
N ILE A 104 26.87 -1.32 -5.18
CA ILE A 104 27.37 -0.77 -6.47
C ILE A 104 28.69 -1.42 -6.88
N VAL A 105 29.56 -1.70 -5.91
CA VAL A 105 30.87 -2.32 -6.15
C VAL A 105 30.76 -3.83 -6.29
N THR A 106 29.96 -4.50 -5.47
CA THR A 106 29.97 -5.96 -5.37
C THR A 106 29.00 -6.68 -6.28
N LEU A 107 27.81 -6.14 -6.57
CA LEU A 107 26.84 -6.83 -7.43
C LEU A 107 27.35 -7.06 -8.87
N PRO A 108 28.08 -6.12 -9.51
CA PRO A 108 28.68 -6.36 -10.82
C PRO A 108 29.70 -7.51 -10.84
N LEU A 109 30.24 -7.92 -9.69
CA LEU A 109 31.16 -9.06 -9.62
C LEU A 109 30.47 -10.38 -9.95
N ALA A 110 29.13 -10.46 -9.82
CA ALA A 110 28.34 -11.63 -10.18
C ALA A 110 28.51 -12.00 -11.66
N GLN A 111 28.60 -11.02 -12.57
CA GLN A 111 28.81 -11.29 -14.00
C GLN A 111 30.20 -11.86 -14.32
N LYS A 112 31.16 -11.71 -13.39
CA LYS A 112 32.51 -12.27 -13.46
C LYS A 112 32.67 -13.57 -12.65
N GLY A 113 31.60 -14.04 -12.00
CA GLY A 113 31.66 -15.21 -11.11
C GLY A 113 32.46 -15.00 -9.82
N ILE A 114 32.75 -13.74 -9.44
CA ILE A 114 33.55 -13.44 -8.24
C ILE A 114 32.59 -13.26 -7.05
N ALA A 115 32.56 -14.22 -6.14
CA ALA A 115 31.71 -14.19 -4.93
C ALA A 115 32.44 -13.80 -3.64
N GLY A 116 33.78 -13.90 -3.65
CA GLY A 116 34.62 -13.68 -2.47
C GLY A 116 34.37 -14.72 -1.38
N TRP A 117 34.58 -16.00 -1.72
CA TRP A 117 34.39 -17.11 -0.79
C TRP A 117 35.37 -17.07 0.38
N ILE A 118 34.86 -17.23 1.60
CA ILE A 118 35.65 -17.56 2.79
C ILE A 118 35.01 -18.81 3.40
N GLY A 119 35.71 -19.94 3.30
CA GLY A 119 35.08 -21.25 3.51
C GLY A 119 33.94 -21.46 2.51
N ASN A 120 32.79 -21.96 2.98
CA ASN A 120 31.60 -22.21 2.17
C ASN A 120 30.60 -21.05 2.16
N VAL A 121 31.05 -19.83 2.47
CA VAL A 121 30.18 -18.65 2.53
C VAL A 121 30.69 -17.59 1.56
N PRO A 122 29.83 -17.02 0.69
CA PRO A 122 30.20 -15.92 -0.18
C PRO A 122 30.12 -14.58 0.57
N TRP A 123 31.21 -13.80 0.61
CA TRP A 123 31.27 -12.55 1.38
C TRP A 123 30.98 -11.28 0.59
N LEU A 124 31.20 -11.28 -0.72
CA LEU A 124 31.02 -10.09 -1.57
C LEU A 124 29.65 -10.07 -2.25
N GLN A 125 29.28 -11.16 -2.94
CA GLN A 125 27.97 -11.35 -3.57
C GLN A 125 27.60 -12.83 -3.50
N GLN A 126 26.32 -13.11 -3.30
CA GLN A 126 25.81 -14.46 -3.04
C GLN A 126 25.04 -15.07 -4.22
N GLY A 127 24.60 -14.26 -5.19
CA GLY A 127 23.91 -14.74 -6.39
C GLY A 127 22.53 -15.35 -6.13
N MET A 128 21.98 -15.18 -4.93
CA MET A 128 20.64 -15.62 -4.56
C MET A 128 19.66 -14.45 -4.68
N GLU A 129 18.50 -14.71 -5.30
CA GLU A 129 17.47 -13.70 -5.48
C GLU A 129 17.00 -13.10 -4.14
N PHE A 130 16.85 -11.77 -4.10
CA PHE A 130 16.56 -10.96 -2.91
C PHE A 130 17.67 -10.91 -1.84
N LEU A 131 18.68 -11.79 -1.94
CA LEU A 131 19.83 -11.89 -1.05
C LEU A 131 21.13 -11.87 -1.86
N GLU A 132 21.21 -10.96 -2.84
CA GLU A 132 22.34 -10.94 -3.78
C GLU A 132 23.62 -10.42 -3.13
N GLY A 133 23.49 -9.60 -2.09
CA GLY A 133 24.62 -9.16 -1.27
C GLY A 133 25.26 -10.32 -0.51
N GLY A 134 26.59 -10.35 -0.44
CA GLY A 134 27.29 -11.39 0.32
C GLY A 134 27.16 -11.20 1.84
N ARG A 135 27.84 -12.07 2.61
CA ARG A 135 27.83 -12.08 4.08
C ARG A 135 28.09 -10.71 4.73
N ILE A 136 28.94 -9.86 4.13
CA ILE A 136 29.20 -8.50 4.64
C ILE A 136 27.92 -7.67 4.63
N THR A 137 27.17 -7.69 3.53
CA THR A 137 25.89 -6.98 3.41
C THR A 137 24.89 -7.49 4.43
N HIS A 138 24.80 -8.80 4.65
CA HIS A 138 23.91 -9.39 5.64
C HIS A 138 24.20 -8.91 7.07
N ILE A 139 25.47 -8.81 7.46
CA ILE A 139 25.88 -8.29 8.78
C ILE A 139 25.55 -6.80 8.91
N LEU A 140 25.88 -6.00 7.89
CA LEU A 140 25.59 -4.55 7.90
C LEU A 140 24.09 -4.27 8.01
N LEU A 141 23.26 -5.02 7.26
CA LEU A 141 21.80 -4.92 7.32
C LEU A 141 21.27 -5.34 8.69
N PHE A 142 21.79 -6.41 9.29
CA PHE A 142 21.40 -6.81 10.65
C PHE A 142 21.69 -5.73 11.69
N ILE A 143 22.87 -5.10 11.63
CA ILE A 143 23.23 -3.98 12.49
C ILE A 143 22.28 -2.79 12.25
N GLY A 144 22.00 -2.47 10.98
CA GLY A 144 21.04 -1.43 10.61
C GLY A 144 19.64 -1.68 11.17
N PHE A 145 19.11 -2.89 11.01
CA PHE A 145 17.81 -3.28 11.56
C PHE A 145 17.80 -3.28 13.09
N SER A 146 18.91 -3.66 13.73
CA SER A 146 19.05 -3.59 15.20
C SER A 146 18.99 -2.15 15.70
N ILE A 147 19.71 -1.23 15.04
CA ILE A 147 19.65 0.20 15.35
C ILE A 147 18.23 0.73 15.11
N PHE A 148 17.60 0.36 14.00
CA PHE A 148 16.26 0.82 13.66
C PHE A 148 15.19 0.32 14.66
N ALA A 149 15.24 -0.95 15.04
CA ALA A 149 14.36 -1.52 16.06
C ALA A 149 14.56 -0.80 17.40
N TYR A 150 15.81 -0.59 17.82
CA TYR A 150 16.12 0.15 19.03
C TYR A 150 15.57 1.59 19.00
N LEU A 151 15.80 2.33 17.92
CA LEU A 151 15.29 3.70 17.75
C LEU A 151 13.76 3.75 17.84
N THR A 152 13.07 2.79 17.23
CA THR A 152 11.62 2.68 17.27
C THR A 152 11.12 2.47 18.71
N LEU A 153 11.68 1.50 19.42
CA LEU A 153 11.25 1.15 20.78
C LEU A 153 11.55 2.26 21.80
N VAL A 154 12.61 3.04 21.61
CA VAL A 154 12.97 4.16 22.51
C VAL A 154 11.96 5.32 22.44
N MET A 155 11.23 5.45 21.33
CA MET A 155 10.13 6.42 21.20
C MET A 155 8.90 6.01 22.00
N PHE A 156 8.75 4.74 22.38
CA PHE A 156 7.54 4.27 23.07
C PHE A 156 7.53 4.62 24.56
N PRO A 157 6.34 4.55 25.21
CA PRO A 157 6.24 4.74 26.65
C PRO A 157 7.14 3.76 27.42
N LYS A 158 7.89 4.25 28.41
CA LYS A 158 8.83 3.44 29.22
C LYS A 158 8.17 2.23 29.89
N LYS A 159 6.90 2.37 30.28
CA LYS A 159 6.13 1.32 30.94
C LYS A 159 5.30 0.61 29.88
N VAL A 160 5.58 -0.66 29.62
CA VAL A 160 4.90 -1.49 28.62
C VAL A 160 3.38 -1.53 28.82
N LYS A 161 2.91 -1.45 30.07
CA LYS A 161 1.47 -1.33 30.41
C LYS A 161 0.75 -0.08 29.87
N ARG A 162 1.46 0.85 29.21
CA ARG A 162 0.87 1.98 28.47
C ARG A 162 0.84 1.77 26.95
N TRP A 163 1.34 0.63 26.47
CA TRP A 163 1.33 0.31 25.05
C TRP A 163 -0.07 -0.12 24.65
N ASN A 164 -0.55 0.45 23.55
CA ASN A 164 -1.76 -0.02 22.86
C ASN A 164 -1.36 -0.95 21.69
N GLU A 165 -2.34 -1.38 20.92
CA GLU A 165 -2.20 -2.32 19.81
C GLU A 165 -1.27 -1.77 18.71
N LEU A 166 -1.28 -0.45 18.48
CA LEU A 166 -0.39 0.21 17.51
C LEU A 166 1.07 0.17 17.96
N HIS A 167 1.34 0.31 19.26
CA HIS A 167 2.70 0.14 19.79
C HIS A 167 3.17 -1.31 19.63
N TRP A 168 2.29 -2.28 19.92
CA TRP A 168 2.62 -3.70 19.78
C TRP A 168 2.85 -4.09 18.33
N GLY A 169 2.01 -3.63 17.40
CA GLY A 169 2.18 -3.89 15.97
C GLY A 169 3.52 -3.41 15.45
N LEU A 170 3.88 -2.15 15.72
CA LEU A 170 5.21 -1.63 15.32
C LEU A 170 6.36 -2.33 16.05
N ALA A 171 6.24 -2.64 17.35
CA ALA A 171 7.28 -3.35 18.09
C ALA A 171 7.54 -4.74 17.51
N ILE A 172 6.49 -5.52 17.27
CA ILE A 172 6.57 -6.86 16.68
C ILE A 172 7.15 -6.75 15.27
N GLY A 173 6.68 -5.78 14.47
CA GLY A 173 7.18 -5.53 13.13
C GLY A 173 8.69 -5.25 13.11
N VAL A 174 9.18 -4.23 13.82
CA VAL A 174 10.61 -3.87 13.76
C VAL A 174 11.52 -4.92 14.41
N VAL A 175 11.07 -5.60 15.47
CA VAL A 175 11.82 -6.70 16.09
C VAL A 175 11.83 -7.92 15.19
N GLY A 176 10.72 -8.23 14.53
CA GLY A 176 10.62 -9.27 13.51
C GLY A 176 11.55 -8.99 12.33
N LEU A 177 11.61 -7.73 11.88
CA LEU A 177 12.49 -7.28 10.78
C LEU A 177 13.95 -7.59 11.07
N MET A 178 14.38 -7.35 12.31
CA MET A 178 15.72 -7.66 12.80
C MET A 178 15.93 -9.18 13.00
N SER A 179 14.98 -9.86 13.64
CA SER A 179 15.17 -11.24 14.12
C SER A 179 15.12 -12.26 13.00
N VAL A 180 14.16 -12.12 12.07
CA VAL A 180 14.06 -13.01 10.91
C VAL A 180 15.28 -12.87 10.01
N TRP A 181 15.92 -11.70 9.97
CA TRP A 181 17.13 -11.49 9.19
C TRP A 181 18.32 -12.37 9.63
N LEU A 182 18.33 -12.88 10.87
CA LEU A 182 19.36 -13.81 11.34
C LEU A 182 19.42 -15.10 10.51
N PHE A 183 18.31 -15.53 9.91
CA PHE A 183 18.27 -16.72 9.06
C PHE A 183 19.12 -16.57 7.79
N THR A 184 19.39 -15.34 7.33
CA THR A 184 20.36 -15.10 6.23
C THR A 184 21.78 -15.57 6.60
N MET A 185 22.09 -15.67 7.89
CA MET A 185 23.42 -15.96 8.42
C MET A 185 23.69 -17.43 8.69
N ILE A 186 22.68 -18.29 8.58
CA ILE A 186 22.85 -19.72 8.74
C ILE A 186 23.60 -20.27 7.52
N PRO A 187 24.77 -20.88 7.68
CA PRO A 187 25.47 -21.53 6.58
C PRO A 187 24.76 -22.85 6.25
N THR A 188 24.41 -23.03 4.98
CA THR A 188 23.84 -24.27 4.44
C THR A 188 24.74 -24.82 3.34
N LYS A 189 24.80 -26.15 3.18
CA LYS A 189 25.52 -26.79 2.06
C LYS A 189 24.56 -27.26 0.98
N GLU A 190 23.34 -27.58 1.39
CA GLU A 190 22.28 -28.20 0.62
C GLU A 190 21.37 -27.11 0.05
N LEU A 191 21.03 -27.24 -1.23
CA LEU A 191 20.27 -26.22 -1.97
C LEU A 191 18.83 -26.10 -1.50
N ASP A 192 18.19 -27.23 -1.20
CA ASP A 192 16.83 -27.29 -0.64
C ASP A 192 16.75 -26.59 0.71
N LEU A 193 17.72 -26.82 1.60
CA LEU A 193 17.80 -26.12 2.89
C LEU A 193 18.12 -24.64 2.73
N GLN A 194 18.95 -24.27 1.74
CA GLN A 194 19.22 -22.88 1.39
C GLN A 194 17.94 -22.16 0.93
N GLU A 195 17.18 -22.77 0.03
CA GLU A 195 15.89 -22.25 -0.45
C GLU A 195 14.86 -22.16 0.69
N TYR A 196 14.82 -23.15 1.58
CA TYR A 196 13.96 -23.15 2.76
C TYR A 196 14.21 -21.92 3.65
N PHE A 197 15.46 -21.63 4.02
CA PHE A 197 15.80 -20.44 4.80
C PHE A 197 15.70 -19.14 4.01
N ARG A 198 15.89 -19.16 2.69
CA ARG A 198 15.66 -17.99 1.83
C ARG A 198 14.22 -17.51 1.96
N TRP A 199 13.25 -18.41 2.00
CA TRP A 199 11.85 -18.03 2.16
C TRP A 199 11.49 -17.53 3.56
N TYR A 200 12.26 -17.85 4.60
CA TYR A 200 12.09 -17.19 5.90
C TYR A 200 12.37 -15.69 5.78
N VAL A 201 13.39 -15.31 5.02
CA VAL A 201 13.83 -13.91 4.90
C VAL A 201 13.26 -13.17 3.70
N VAL A 202 12.49 -13.86 2.86
CA VAL A 202 11.72 -13.26 1.76
C VAL A 202 10.24 -13.23 2.13
N HIS A 203 9.62 -14.37 2.44
CA HIS A 203 8.19 -14.44 2.73
C HIS A 203 7.87 -13.99 4.16
N TYR A 204 8.42 -14.61 5.23
CA TYR A 204 8.10 -14.10 6.59
C TYR A 204 8.54 -12.66 6.78
N TRP A 205 9.58 -12.24 6.07
CA TRP A 205 10.04 -10.87 6.13
C TRP A 205 9.10 -9.90 5.41
N VAL A 206 8.71 -10.17 4.15
CA VAL A 206 7.84 -9.28 3.37
C VAL A 206 6.35 -9.51 3.67
N GLU A 207 5.86 -10.74 3.57
CA GLU A 207 4.43 -11.08 3.65
C GLU A 207 3.93 -11.26 5.10
N ALA A 208 4.81 -11.30 6.11
CA ALA A 208 4.39 -11.24 7.51
C ALA A 208 4.90 -10.00 8.24
N VAL A 209 6.22 -9.79 8.31
CA VAL A 209 6.79 -8.69 9.11
C VAL A 209 6.50 -7.31 8.50
N TRP A 210 6.71 -7.12 7.20
CA TRP A 210 6.39 -5.84 6.57
C TRP A 210 4.89 -5.58 6.55
N GLU A 211 4.08 -6.62 6.40
CA GLU A 211 2.62 -6.54 6.49
C GLU A 211 2.16 -6.04 7.87
N ILE A 212 2.75 -6.56 8.96
CA ILE A 212 2.48 -6.06 10.31
C ILE A 212 2.85 -4.58 10.45
N ILE A 213 4.00 -4.16 9.91
CA ILE A 213 4.41 -2.76 9.90
C ILE A 213 3.39 -1.94 9.09
N HIS A 214 3.05 -2.38 7.88
CA HIS A 214 2.14 -1.71 6.97
C HIS A 214 0.75 -1.51 7.57
N ILE A 215 0.09 -2.55 8.06
CA ILE A 215 -1.24 -2.47 8.70
C ILE A 215 -1.21 -1.47 9.85
N THR A 216 -0.14 -1.49 10.65
CA THR A 216 0.01 -0.56 11.78
C THR A 216 0.21 0.88 11.32
N LEU A 217 1.00 1.10 10.26
CA LEU A 217 1.26 2.41 9.69
C LEU A 217 0.01 2.98 9.01
N ILE A 218 -0.71 2.19 8.21
CA ILE A 218 -1.98 2.58 7.60
C ILE A 218 -2.98 2.96 8.69
N GLY A 219 -3.21 2.06 9.66
CA GLY A 219 -4.15 2.33 10.75
C GLY A 219 -3.83 3.64 11.46
N PHE A 220 -2.57 3.85 11.86
CA PHE A 220 -2.17 5.09 12.51
C PHE A 220 -2.36 6.33 11.62
N ILE A 221 -1.95 6.27 10.35
CA ILE A 221 -2.07 7.41 9.43
C ILE A 221 -3.54 7.77 9.20
N LEU A 222 -4.41 6.78 8.98
CA LEU A 222 -5.85 6.97 8.79
C LEU A 222 -6.50 7.55 10.05
N ALA A 223 -6.16 7.03 11.24
CA ALA A 223 -6.61 7.58 12.51
C ALA A 223 -6.31 9.08 12.61
N LYS A 224 -5.11 9.49 12.17
CA LYS A 224 -4.70 10.89 12.21
C LYS A 224 -5.21 11.75 11.05
N PHE A 225 -5.60 11.16 9.93
CA PHE A 225 -6.24 11.86 8.82
C PHE A 225 -7.70 12.17 9.13
N PHE A 226 -8.43 11.17 9.61
CA PHE A 226 -9.88 11.25 9.80
C PHE A 226 -10.30 11.57 11.23
N GLY A 227 -9.35 11.54 12.18
CA GLY A 227 -9.61 11.80 13.59
C GLY A 227 -10.30 10.63 14.30
N ALA A 228 -10.06 9.40 13.84
CA ALA A 228 -10.63 8.20 14.45
C ALA A 228 -10.01 7.93 15.84
N ASP A 229 -10.74 7.21 16.68
CA ASP A 229 -10.27 6.84 18.02
C ASP A 229 -9.13 5.82 17.92
N ASP A 230 -8.01 6.11 18.60
CA ASP A 230 -6.81 5.26 18.56
C ASP A 230 -7.08 3.84 19.09
N LYS A 231 -8.12 3.62 19.93
CA LYS A 231 -8.53 2.28 20.41
C LYS A 231 -9.30 1.49 19.36
N GLU A 232 -10.22 2.13 18.64
CA GLU A 232 -11.00 1.45 17.58
C GLU A 232 -10.07 0.99 16.46
N VAL A 233 -9.18 1.89 16.04
CA VAL A 233 -8.14 1.58 15.05
C VAL A 233 -7.16 0.55 15.60
N GLY A 234 -6.76 0.66 16.88
CA GLY A 234 -5.91 -0.33 17.53
C GLY A 234 -6.51 -1.74 17.49
N PHE A 235 -7.81 -1.88 17.77
CA PHE A 235 -8.51 -3.16 17.70
C PHE A 235 -8.54 -3.74 16.28
N ALA A 236 -8.76 -2.91 15.26
CA ALA A 236 -8.69 -3.33 13.86
C ALA A 236 -7.27 -3.82 13.48
N VAL A 237 -6.24 -3.08 13.90
CA VAL A 237 -4.83 -3.45 13.69
C VAL A 237 -4.50 -4.78 14.39
N PHE A 238 -4.98 -5.00 15.62
CA PHE A 238 -4.80 -6.27 16.34
C PHE A 238 -5.36 -7.46 15.56
N TRP A 239 -6.58 -7.34 15.01
CA TRP A 239 -7.16 -8.42 14.20
C TRP A 239 -6.44 -8.61 12.88
N GLY A 240 -6.05 -7.53 12.21
CA GLY A 240 -5.22 -7.59 11.00
C GLY A 240 -3.93 -8.38 11.23
N ILE A 241 -3.17 -8.00 12.26
CA ILE A 241 -1.93 -8.69 12.64
C ILE A 241 -2.17 -10.15 13.01
N SER A 242 -3.23 -10.44 13.78
CA SER A 242 -3.55 -11.81 14.19
C SER A 242 -3.85 -12.70 12.99
N LEU A 243 -4.60 -12.20 12.01
CA LEU A 243 -4.91 -12.93 10.78
C LEU A 243 -3.67 -13.14 9.90
N VAL A 244 -2.82 -12.11 9.76
CA VAL A 244 -1.54 -12.21 9.04
C VAL A 244 -0.65 -13.30 9.65
N VAL A 245 -0.49 -13.31 10.98
CA VAL A 245 0.37 -14.31 11.64
C VAL A 245 -0.24 -15.71 11.55
N LEU A 246 -1.56 -15.84 11.73
CA LEU A 246 -2.27 -17.13 11.67
C LEU A 246 -2.18 -17.77 10.29
N SER A 247 -2.28 -16.97 9.23
CA SER A 247 -2.23 -17.44 7.85
C SER A 247 -0.79 -17.55 7.33
N GLY A 248 -0.02 -16.45 7.34
CA GLY A 248 1.30 -16.35 6.72
C GLY A 248 2.40 -17.21 7.36
N LEU A 249 2.32 -17.55 8.66
CA LEU A 249 3.37 -18.37 9.28
C LEU A 249 3.43 -19.78 8.68
N ILE A 250 2.28 -20.40 8.42
CA ILE A 250 2.22 -21.71 7.76
C ILE A 250 2.09 -21.53 6.23
N GLY A 251 1.43 -20.46 5.79
CA GLY A 251 1.20 -20.15 4.38
C GLY A 251 2.47 -19.93 3.55
N ASN A 252 3.58 -19.51 4.19
CA ASN A 252 4.94 -19.54 3.60
C ASN A 252 5.29 -20.84 2.87
N SER A 253 4.70 -21.96 3.30
CA SER A 253 4.90 -23.23 2.63
C SER A 253 4.40 -23.34 1.19
N HIS A 254 3.66 -22.35 0.68
CA HIS A 254 3.40 -22.22 -0.76
C HIS A 254 4.65 -21.99 -1.61
N HIS A 255 5.76 -21.61 -0.98
CA HIS A 255 7.07 -21.54 -1.62
C HIS A 255 7.84 -22.86 -1.57
N TYR A 256 7.37 -23.83 -0.79
CA TYR A 256 8.06 -25.10 -0.58
C TYR A 256 7.65 -26.18 -1.57
N PHE A 257 6.58 -25.95 -2.35
CA PHE A 257 5.94 -26.94 -3.21
C PHE A 257 6.91 -27.69 -4.12
N TRP A 258 7.91 -26.98 -4.67
CA TRP A 258 8.78 -27.48 -5.74
C TRP A 258 10.28 -27.34 -5.43
N ILE A 259 10.67 -27.09 -4.18
CA ILE A 259 12.07 -26.91 -3.78
C ILE A 259 12.70 -28.16 -3.14
N GLY A 260 12.02 -29.30 -3.21
CA GLY A 260 12.51 -30.59 -2.66
C GLY A 260 11.98 -30.94 -1.27
N THR A 261 11.03 -30.17 -0.71
CA THR A 261 10.42 -30.49 0.58
C THR A 261 9.37 -31.61 0.48
N PRO A 262 9.00 -32.26 1.61
CA PRO A 262 7.98 -33.31 1.61
C PRO A 262 6.61 -32.83 1.11
N THR A 263 5.86 -33.73 0.46
CA THR A 263 4.58 -33.43 -0.21
C THR A 263 3.48 -32.90 0.71
N PHE A 264 3.53 -33.13 2.02
CA PHE A 264 2.52 -32.60 2.95
C PHE A 264 2.45 -31.07 2.92
N TRP A 265 3.56 -30.38 2.59
CA TRP A 265 3.57 -28.93 2.44
C TRP A 265 2.68 -28.43 1.30
N GLN A 266 2.42 -29.24 0.27
CA GLN A 266 1.51 -28.85 -0.82
C GLN A 266 0.09 -28.62 -0.30
N PHE A 267 -0.38 -29.46 0.61
CA PHE A 267 -1.70 -29.30 1.23
C PHE A 267 -1.74 -28.10 2.19
N TRP A 268 -0.81 -28.06 3.14
CA TRP A 268 -0.82 -27.02 4.18
C TRP A 268 -0.51 -25.64 3.64
N GLY A 269 0.42 -25.54 2.69
CA GLY A 269 0.71 -24.30 1.98
C GLY A 269 -0.51 -23.81 1.24
N SER A 270 -1.18 -24.67 0.47
CA SER A 270 -2.41 -24.28 -0.23
C SER A 270 -3.50 -23.80 0.73
N LEU A 271 -3.72 -24.50 1.86
CA LEU A 271 -4.78 -24.16 2.82
C LEU A 271 -4.53 -22.83 3.54
N PHE A 272 -3.34 -22.65 4.12
CA PHE A 272 -3.06 -21.47 4.94
C PHE A 272 -2.80 -20.22 4.10
N SER A 273 -2.14 -20.35 2.95
CA SER A 273 -1.96 -19.22 2.03
C SER A 273 -3.28 -18.78 1.39
N ALA A 274 -4.25 -19.68 1.20
CA ALA A 274 -5.62 -19.31 0.79
C ALA A 274 -6.35 -18.39 1.78
N LEU A 275 -5.91 -18.35 3.04
CA LEU A 275 -6.47 -17.48 4.09
C LEU A 275 -5.76 -16.13 4.20
N GLU A 276 -4.56 -15.98 3.62
CA GLU A 276 -3.77 -14.73 3.65
C GLU A 276 -4.47 -13.52 3.01
N PRO A 277 -5.39 -13.66 2.03
CA PRO A 277 -6.13 -12.51 1.53
C PRO A 277 -7.14 -11.89 2.50
N LEU A 278 -7.56 -12.61 3.55
CA LEU A 278 -8.54 -12.13 4.52
C LEU A 278 -8.12 -10.80 5.18
N PRO A 279 -6.93 -10.68 5.80
CA PRO A 279 -6.48 -9.41 6.39
C PRO A 279 -6.43 -8.26 5.37
N LEU A 280 -6.11 -8.55 4.10
CA LEU A 280 -6.02 -7.54 3.03
C LEU A 280 -7.39 -6.99 2.65
N ILE A 281 -8.42 -7.86 2.59
CA ILE A 281 -9.82 -7.46 2.40
C ILE A 281 -10.28 -6.59 3.58
N PHE A 282 -9.94 -6.97 4.81
CA PHE A 282 -10.24 -6.17 5.99
C PHE A 282 -9.54 -4.80 5.94
N CYS A 283 -8.29 -4.73 5.52
CA CYS A 283 -7.51 -3.50 5.40
C CYS A 283 -8.20 -2.47 4.49
N ILE A 284 -8.52 -2.84 3.24
CA ILE A 284 -9.19 -1.94 2.29
C ILE A 284 -10.61 -1.57 2.74
N TRP A 285 -11.31 -2.48 3.42
CA TRP A 285 -12.62 -2.19 4.00
C TRP A 285 -12.52 -1.15 5.13
N HIS A 286 -11.51 -1.24 5.99
CA HIS A 286 -11.26 -0.25 7.04
C HIS A 286 -10.89 1.12 6.47
N VAL A 287 -10.11 1.19 5.39
CA VAL A 287 -9.83 2.46 4.69
C VAL A 287 -11.12 3.16 4.26
N TYR A 288 -12.11 2.39 3.76
CA TYR A 288 -13.43 2.93 3.45
C TYR A 288 -14.18 3.41 4.70
N LEU A 289 -14.21 2.62 5.76
CA LEU A 289 -14.91 2.99 7.00
C LEU A 289 -14.32 4.26 7.62
N ASP A 290 -13.00 4.36 7.71
CA ASP A 290 -12.30 5.51 8.31
C ASP A 290 -12.55 6.78 7.51
N GLU A 291 -12.52 6.70 6.18
CA GLU A 291 -12.89 7.83 5.31
C GLU A 291 -14.30 8.33 5.60
N LYS A 292 -15.24 7.40 5.76
CA LYS A 292 -16.65 7.68 5.92
C LYS A 292 -17.03 8.21 7.30
N HIS A 293 -16.40 7.70 8.35
CA HIS A 293 -16.59 8.19 9.71
C HIS A 293 -15.82 9.49 9.98
N GLY A 294 -14.79 9.78 9.17
CA GLY A 294 -14.02 11.01 9.29
C GLY A 294 -14.85 12.27 9.06
N VAL A 295 -14.93 13.12 10.08
CA VAL A 295 -15.66 14.41 10.05
C VAL A 295 -14.77 15.60 9.74
N THR A 296 -13.45 15.39 9.68
CA THR A 296 -12.47 16.46 9.40
C THR A 296 -11.97 16.34 7.96
N PRO A 297 -12.07 17.41 7.15
CA PRO A 297 -11.42 17.49 5.85
C PRO A 297 -9.92 17.28 5.99
N ILE A 298 -9.38 16.35 5.21
CA ILE A 298 -7.94 16.12 5.23
C ILE A 298 -7.22 17.28 4.54
N LYS A 299 -6.10 17.70 5.13
CA LYS A 299 -5.28 18.80 4.60
C LYS A 299 -4.41 18.39 3.41
N ASN A 300 -4.28 17.08 3.16
CA ASN A 300 -3.36 16.52 2.18
C ASN A 300 -4.01 15.33 1.44
N ARG A 301 -4.80 15.63 0.41
CA ARG A 301 -5.45 14.55 -0.37
C ARG A 301 -4.45 13.75 -1.18
N ALA A 302 -3.34 14.35 -1.60
CA ALA A 302 -2.26 13.65 -2.26
C ALA A 302 -1.80 12.44 -1.44
N ALA A 303 -1.47 12.63 -0.16
CA ALA A 303 -1.07 11.53 0.72
C ALA A 303 -2.13 10.43 0.76
N PHE A 304 -3.42 10.78 0.87
CA PHE A 304 -4.50 9.81 0.88
C PHE A 304 -4.66 9.04 -0.45
N TYR A 305 -4.43 9.66 -1.61
CA TYR A 305 -4.46 8.93 -2.89
C TYR A 305 -3.48 7.74 -2.88
N PHE A 306 -2.26 7.97 -2.38
CA PHE A 306 -1.24 6.93 -2.26
C PHE A 306 -1.55 5.90 -1.16
N ILE A 307 -2.07 6.32 0.01
CA ILE A 307 -2.48 5.38 1.07
C ILE A 307 -3.67 4.50 0.64
N PHE A 308 -4.66 5.07 -0.03
CA PHE A 308 -5.76 4.31 -0.62
C PHE A 308 -5.27 3.37 -1.72
N GLY A 309 -4.42 3.88 -2.62
CA GLY A 309 -3.80 3.06 -3.66
C GLY A 309 -2.99 1.89 -3.09
N SER A 310 -2.35 2.10 -1.93
CA SER A 310 -1.62 1.08 -1.20
C SER A 310 -2.51 -0.09 -0.79
N ALA A 311 -3.58 0.19 -0.03
CA ALA A 311 -4.52 -0.85 0.40
C ALA A 311 -5.28 -1.50 -0.78
N LEU A 312 -5.55 -0.75 -1.84
CA LEU A 312 -6.19 -1.29 -3.03
C LEU A 312 -5.28 -2.26 -3.79
N PHE A 313 -4.05 -1.86 -4.10
CA PHE A 313 -3.11 -2.74 -4.80
C PHE A 313 -2.57 -3.87 -3.94
N GLU A 314 -2.57 -3.73 -2.62
CA GLU A 314 -2.40 -4.86 -1.71
C GLU A 314 -3.53 -5.88 -1.88
N SER A 315 -4.80 -5.44 -1.80
CA SER A 315 -5.96 -6.33 -1.99
C SER A 315 -5.97 -6.99 -3.36
N VAL A 316 -5.56 -6.31 -4.43
CA VAL A 316 -5.52 -6.88 -5.79
C VAL A 316 -4.25 -7.70 -6.04
N GLY A 317 -3.09 -7.17 -5.69
CA GLY A 317 -1.78 -7.76 -5.95
C GLY A 317 -1.48 -8.93 -5.02
N ALA A 318 -1.44 -8.67 -3.71
CA ALA A 318 -1.20 -9.72 -2.72
C ALA A 318 -2.44 -10.62 -2.55
N GLY A 319 -3.64 -10.01 -2.46
CA GLY A 319 -4.88 -10.77 -2.27
C GLY A 319 -5.29 -11.57 -3.51
N VAL A 320 -5.74 -10.89 -4.57
CA VAL A 320 -6.32 -11.57 -5.74
C VAL A 320 -5.28 -12.31 -6.58
N LEU A 321 -4.20 -11.65 -7.00
CA LEU A 321 -3.18 -12.28 -7.83
C LEU A 321 -2.36 -13.29 -7.04
N GLY A 322 -2.13 -13.08 -5.74
CA GLY A 322 -1.52 -14.09 -4.87
C GLY A 322 -2.40 -15.34 -4.78
N PHE A 323 -3.70 -15.16 -4.54
CA PHE A 323 -4.65 -16.29 -4.46
C PHE A 323 -4.70 -17.13 -5.74
N THR A 324 -4.58 -16.50 -6.92
CA THR A 324 -4.49 -17.21 -8.22
C THR A 324 -3.39 -18.27 -8.23
N MET A 325 -2.29 -18.04 -7.52
CA MET A 325 -1.10 -18.89 -7.56
C MET A 325 -0.78 -19.66 -6.28
N THR A 326 -1.63 -19.54 -5.28
CA THR A 326 -1.37 -20.07 -3.94
C THR A 326 -1.63 -21.57 -3.81
N MET A 327 -2.45 -22.13 -4.73
CA MET A 327 -2.83 -23.54 -4.70
C MET A 327 -1.82 -24.39 -5.47
N ALA A 328 -1.23 -25.41 -4.83
CA ALA A 328 -0.22 -26.27 -5.46
C ALA A 328 -0.67 -26.85 -6.82
N TYR A 329 -1.95 -27.22 -6.93
CA TYR A 329 -2.52 -27.78 -8.16
C TYR A 329 -2.56 -26.79 -9.36
N ALA A 330 -2.67 -25.50 -9.08
CA ALA A 330 -2.57 -24.44 -10.09
C ALA A 330 -1.10 -24.01 -10.27
N ASN A 331 -0.40 -23.84 -9.16
CA ASN A 331 0.98 -23.36 -9.08
C ASN A 331 1.95 -24.21 -9.90
N LEU A 332 1.71 -25.52 -10.03
CA LEU A 332 2.50 -26.42 -10.88
C LEU A 332 2.75 -25.85 -12.28
N TRP A 333 1.78 -25.14 -12.85
CA TRP A 333 1.86 -24.58 -14.20
C TRP A 333 2.60 -23.25 -14.24
N GLU A 334 2.29 -22.36 -13.30
CA GLU A 334 2.77 -20.98 -13.34
C GLU A 334 4.08 -20.74 -12.56
N HIS A 335 4.54 -21.72 -11.77
CA HIS A 335 5.77 -21.59 -10.99
C HIS A 335 6.96 -21.23 -11.89
N GLY A 336 7.63 -20.13 -11.54
CA GLY A 336 8.79 -19.61 -12.28
C GLY A 336 8.43 -18.92 -13.60
N THR A 337 7.19 -18.47 -13.79
CA THR A 337 6.75 -17.75 -14.99
C THR A 337 6.53 -16.26 -14.74
N TRP A 338 6.22 -15.51 -15.79
CA TRP A 338 5.88 -14.08 -15.67
C TRP A 338 4.61 -13.82 -14.86
N LEU A 339 3.75 -14.81 -14.59
CA LEU A 339 2.61 -14.62 -13.65
C LEU A 339 3.11 -14.28 -12.24
N THR A 340 4.18 -14.94 -11.77
CA THR A 340 4.81 -14.62 -10.49
C THR A 340 5.31 -13.18 -10.45
N ALA A 341 5.88 -12.68 -11.56
CA ALA A 341 6.30 -11.29 -11.67
C ALA A 341 5.11 -10.32 -11.65
N ALA A 342 3.95 -10.68 -12.21
CA ALA A 342 2.75 -9.86 -12.16
C ALA A 342 2.29 -9.61 -10.71
N HIS A 343 2.16 -10.70 -9.93
CA HIS A 343 1.86 -10.62 -8.50
C HIS A 343 2.94 -9.83 -7.75
N GLY A 344 4.22 -10.17 -7.92
CA GLY A 344 5.33 -9.55 -7.18
C GLY A 344 5.43 -8.04 -7.37
N HIS A 345 5.22 -7.52 -8.58
CA HIS A 345 5.23 -6.06 -8.81
C HIS A 345 4.05 -5.36 -8.14
N MET A 346 2.85 -5.92 -8.25
CA MET A 346 1.65 -5.30 -7.67
C MET A 346 1.65 -5.41 -6.14
N ALA A 347 2.07 -6.53 -5.57
CA ALA A 347 2.16 -6.71 -4.13
C ALA A 347 3.24 -5.81 -3.51
N LEU A 348 4.49 -5.88 -4.00
CA LEU A 348 5.62 -5.18 -3.37
C LEU A 348 5.53 -3.65 -3.53
N PHE A 349 5.40 -3.16 -4.77
CA PHE A 349 5.28 -1.72 -5.00
C PHE A 349 3.89 -1.20 -4.60
N GLY A 350 2.84 -1.95 -4.92
CA GLY A 350 1.48 -1.52 -4.65
C GLY A 350 1.21 -1.38 -3.16
N ALA A 351 1.46 -2.41 -2.35
CA ALA A 351 1.26 -2.31 -0.90
C ALA A 351 2.26 -1.33 -0.27
N PHE A 352 3.55 -1.67 -0.26
CA PHE A 352 4.52 -0.95 0.57
C PHE A 352 5.04 0.32 -0.08
N GLY A 353 5.25 0.29 -1.40
CA GLY A 353 5.77 1.44 -2.14
C GLY A 353 4.83 2.65 -2.11
N LEU A 354 3.53 2.43 -2.37
CA LEU A 354 2.55 3.52 -2.31
C LEU A 354 2.36 4.05 -0.87
N LEU A 355 2.43 3.19 0.15
CA LEU A 355 2.36 3.60 1.56
C LEU A 355 3.45 4.63 1.89
N VAL A 356 4.72 4.32 1.60
CA VAL A 356 5.84 5.21 1.94
C VAL A 356 5.86 6.48 1.10
N LEU A 357 5.35 6.44 -0.14
CA LEU A 357 5.14 7.64 -0.96
C LEU A 357 4.05 8.54 -0.37
N GLY A 358 2.94 7.97 0.10
CA GLY A 358 1.89 8.71 0.81
C GLY A 358 2.40 9.35 2.10
N ALA A 359 3.19 8.61 2.88
CA ALA A 359 3.85 9.13 4.08
C ALA A 359 4.83 10.27 3.75
N ALA A 360 5.59 10.16 2.65
CA ALA A 360 6.50 11.21 2.21
C ALA A 360 5.77 12.52 1.87
N TYR A 361 4.62 12.44 1.20
CA TYR A 361 3.77 13.62 0.95
C TYR A 361 3.33 14.30 2.24
N GLU A 362 2.92 13.53 3.25
CA GLU A 362 2.48 14.09 4.52
C GLU A 362 3.63 14.67 5.35
N ALA A 363 4.76 13.97 5.40
CA ALA A 363 5.96 14.44 6.07
C ALA A 363 6.50 15.72 5.40
N ALA A 364 6.64 15.74 4.07
CA ALA A 364 7.15 16.89 3.34
C ALA A 364 6.25 18.12 3.53
N ARG A 365 4.92 17.96 3.49
CA ARG A 365 3.96 19.04 3.74
C ARG A 365 4.17 19.66 5.13
N GLN A 366 4.23 18.83 6.17
CA GLN A 366 4.35 19.32 7.55
C GLN A 366 5.74 19.92 7.83
N ILE A 367 6.81 19.29 7.35
CA ILE A 367 8.19 19.76 7.55
C ILE A 367 8.42 21.12 6.88
N LYS A 368 7.80 21.34 5.71
CA LYS A 368 7.84 22.63 4.99
C LYS A 368 6.81 23.66 5.50
N GLY A 369 6.04 23.33 6.54
CA GLY A 369 5.03 24.20 7.14
C GLY A 369 3.90 24.58 6.18
N ILE A 370 3.54 23.69 5.25
CA ILE A 370 2.54 23.97 4.22
C ILE A 370 1.16 23.57 4.75
N ASN A 371 0.21 24.51 4.75
CA ASN A 371 -1.16 24.18 5.13
C ASN A 371 -1.85 23.36 4.03
N ARG A 372 -1.88 23.90 2.81
CA ARG A 372 -2.51 23.30 1.62
C ARG A 372 -1.71 23.63 0.37
N PHE A 373 -1.79 22.78 -0.65
CA PHE A 373 -1.09 22.97 -1.91
C PHE A 373 -1.94 22.51 -3.10
N LYS A 374 -1.56 22.92 -4.31
CA LYS A 374 -2.23 22.49 -5.55
C LYS A 374 -1.98 20.99 -5.82
N GLU A 375 -3.03 20.20 -5.81
CA GLU A 375 -2.94 18.73 -5.88
C GLU A 375 -2.86 18.15 -7.30
N GLY A 376 -2.96 18.98 -8.34
CA GLY A 376 -3.08 18.51 -9.73
C GLY A 376 -1.91 17.64 -10.20
N LEU A 377 -0.68 18.01 -9.84
CA LEU A 377 0.52 17.23 -10.18
C LEU A 377 0.61 15.93 -9.35
N ALA A 378 0.23 15.96 -8.07
CA ALA A 378 0.15 14.77 -7.25
C ALA A 378 -0.87 13.77 -7.82
N LYS A 379 -2.06 14.25 -8.20
CA LYS A 379 -3.11 13.42 -8.84
C LYS A 379 -2.65 12.86 -10.19
N LEU A 380 -1.97 13.66 -11.01
CA LEU A 380 -1.38 13.20 -12.26
C LEU A 380 -0.33 12.10 -12.01
N SER A 381 0.56 12.32 -11.04
CA SER A 381 1.60 11.34 -10.68
C SER A 381 1.01 10.03 -10.17
N PHE A 382 -0.02 10.11 -9.33
CA PHE A 382 -0.76 8.95 -8.83
C PHE A 382 -1.32 8.13 -9.99
N TRP A 383 -2.06 8.76 -10.91
CA TRP A 383 -2.67 8.03 -12.03
C TRP A 383 -1.66 7.47 -13.02
N LEU A 384 -0.56 8.16 -13.29
CA LEU A 384 0.52 7.64 -14.13
C LEU A 384 1.20 6.42 -13.50
N LEU A 385 1.50 6.46 -12.20
CA LEU A 385 2.04 5.30 -11.48
C LEU A 385 1.02 4.15 -11.41
N PHE A 386 -0.24 4.47 -11.13
CA PHE A 386 -1.33 3.49 -11.01
C PHE A 386 -1.56 2.75 -12.33
N ILE A 387 -1.78 3.49 -13.42
CA ILE A 387 -2.00 2.93 -14.76
C ILE A 387 -0.73 2.26 -15.28
N GLY A 388 0.44 2.87 -15.06
CA GLY A 388 1.73 2.28 -15.43
C GLY A 388 1.94 0.92 -14.77
N LEU A 389 1.71 0.80 -13.47
CA LEU A 389 1.84 -0.48 -12.75
C LEU A 389 0.84 -1.51 -13.26
N MET A 390 -0.43 -1.14 -13.41
CA MET A 390 -1.46 -2.06 -13.91
C MET A 390 -1.13 -2.59 -15.31
N GLY A 391 -0.57 -1.74 -16.17
CA GLY A 391 -0.13 -2.16 -17.49
C GLY A 391 1.12 -3.05 -17.47
N ILE A 392 2.07 -2.79 -16.57
CA ILE A 392 3.23 -3.69 -16.32
C ILE A 392 2.72 -5.07 -15.87
N VAL A 393 1.83 -5.10 -14.89
CA VAL A 393 1.24 -6.32 -14.32
C VAL A 393 0.42 -7.07 -15.37
N GLY A 394 -0.39 -6.37 -16.16
CA GLY A 394 -1.13 -6.95 -17.29
C GLY A 394 -0.21 -7.52 -18.37
N SER A 395 0.93 -6.88 -18.63
CA SER A 395 1.95 -7.37 -19.56
C SER A 395 2.58 -8.67 -19.06
N PHE A 396 2.94 -8.72 -17.78
CA PHE A 396 3.45 -9.93 -17.14
C PHE A 396 2.44 -11.06 -17.12
N ALA A 397 1.19 -10.79 -16.75
CA ALA A 397 0.10 -11.75 -16.71
C ALA A 397 -0.19 -12.36 -18.09
N PHE A 398 -0.33 -11.51 -19.12
CA PHE A 398 -0.56 -11.95 -20.49
C PHE A 398 0.64 -12.72 -21.06
N GLY A 399 1.87 -12.24 -20.83
CA GLY A 399 3.09 -12.91 -21.24
C GLY A 399 3.27 -14.27 -20.55
N GLY A 400 3.01 -14.34 -19.25
CA GLY A 400 3.13 -15.56 -18.46
C GLY A 400 2.10 -16.62 -18.85
N THR A 401 0.88 -16.22 -19.22
CA THR A 401 -0.12 -17.16 -19.76
C THR A 401 0.37 -17.87 -21.01
N LYS A 402 0.97 -17.11 -21.93
CA LYS A 402 1.60 -17.68 -23.13
C LYS A 402 2.82 -18.50 -22.80
N GLN A 403 3.61 -18.06 -21.82
CA GLN A 403 4.78 -18.79 -21.34
C GLN A 403 4.39 -20.17 -20.82
N ILE A 404 3.33 -20.27 -19.99
CA ILE A 404 2.82 -21.54 -19.47
C ILE A 404 2.44 -22.45 -20.64
N TYR A 405 1.64 -21.97 -21.59
CA TYR A 405 1.19 -22.79 -22.69
C TYR A 405 2.36 -23.29 -23.57
N VAL A 406 3.23 -22.39 -24.02
CA VAL A 406 4.34 -22.76 -24.91
C VAL A 406 5.35 -23.67 -24.20
N TYR A 407 5.69 -23.36 -22.96
CA TYR A 407 6.73 -24.09 -22.23
C TYR A 407 6.23 -25.38 -21.58
N ARG A 408 5.13 -25.30 -20.83
CA ARG A 408 4.64 -26.41 -19.99
C ARG A 408 3.71 -27.35 -20.73
N ILE A 409 2.84 -26.82 -21.60
CA ILE A 409 1.86 -27.63 -22.33
C ILE A 409 2.46 -28.22 -23.60
N LEU A 410 3.08 -27.38 -24.45
CA LEU A 410 3.68 -27.86 -25.70
C LEU A 410 5.08 -28.47 -25.51
N GLY A 411 5.72 -28.27 -24.36
CA GLY A 411 7.07 -28.78 -24.09
C GLY A 411 8.15 -28.13 -24.96
N LEU A 412 7.90 -26.94 -25.51
CA LEU A 412 8.84 -26.25 -26.39
C LEU A 412 9.98 -25.60 -25.61
N ASP A 413 11.09 -25.32 -26.31
CA ASP A 413 12.32 -24.91 -25.67
C ASP A 413 12.20 -23.61 -24.86
N TRP A 414 12.87 -23.63 -23.71
CA TRP A 414 13.02 -22.48 -22.84
C TRP A 414 14.02 -21.44 -23.38
N TRP A 415 15.05 -21.89 -24.10
CA TRP A 415 16.24 -21.10 -24.45
C TRP A 415 16.01 -20.03 -25.54
N GLY A 416 14.77 -19.89 -25.99
CA GLY A 416 14.28 -18.65 -26.57
C GLY A 416 13.85 -18.75 -28.03
N HIS A 417 13.87 -19.95 -28.63
CA HIS A 417 13.41 -20.11 -30.01
C HIS A 417 11.89 -20.03 -30.10
N HIS A 418 11.14 -20.57 -29.12
CA HIS A 418 9.67 -20.56 -29.15
C HIS A 418 9.02 -19.61 -28.13
N ILE A 419 9.49 -19.58 -26.87
CA ILE A 419 8.85 -18.76 -25.82
C ILE A 419 8.94 -17.26 -26.12
N ARG A 420 10.12 -16.76 -26.51
CA ARG A 420 10.31 -15.32 -26.69
C ARG A 420 9.42 -14.77 -27.80
N PRO A 421 9.40 -15.32 -29.02
CA PRO A 421 8.49 -14.84 -30.06
C PRO A 421 7.02 -14.85 -29.63
N ALA A 422 6.57 -15.90 -28.93
CA ALA A 422 5.19 -15.99 -28.43
C ALA A 422 4.82 -14.83 -27.49
N MET A 423 5.77 -14.41 -26.65
CA MET A 423 5.61 -13.30 -25.69
C MET A 423 5.94 -11.92 -26.27
N SER A 424 6.20 -11.79 -27.57
CA SER A 424 6.61 -10.51 -28.21
C SER A 424 5.70 -9.33 -27.86
N SER A 425 4.38 -9.48 -27.99
CA SER A 425 3.44 -8.41 -27.67
C SER A 425 3.44 -8.03 -26.18
N ALA A 426 3.57 -9.01 -25.27
CA ALA A 426 3.72 -8.74 -23.84
C ALA A 426 5.00 -7.96 -23.52
N ARG A 427 6.10 -8.26 -24.21
CA ARG A 427 7.40 -7.57 -24.05
C ARG A 427 7.34 -6.12 -24.50
N VAL A 428 6.64 -5.83 -25.60
CA VAL A 428 6.41 -4.46 -26.08
C VAL A 428 5.54 -3.68 -25.10
N LEU A 429 4.43 -4.27 -24.65
CA LEU A 429 3.55 -3.63 -23.66
C LEU A 429 4.29 -3.32 -22.35
N LEU A 430 5.15 -4.24 -21.90
CA LEU A 430 5.97 -4.04 -20.71
C LEU A 430 6.84 -2.78 -20.83
N GLY A 431 7.51 -2.57 -21.96
CA GLY A 431 8.33 -1.37 -22.21
C GLY A 431 7.51 -0.07 -22.24
N ILE A 432 6.32 -0.10 -22.86
CA ILE A 432 5.41 1.06 -22.93
C ILE A 432 4.96 1.45 -21.52
N PHE A 433 4.44 0.51 -20.75
CA PHE A 433 3.90 0.79 -19.42
C PHE A 433 5.00 1.08 -18.38
N ALA A 434 6.19 0.50 -18.52
CA ALA A 434 7.36 0.91 -17.75
C ALA A 434 7.73 2.38 -17.99
N SER A 435 7.60 2.87 -19.23
CA SER A 435 7.84 4.27 -19.57
C SER A 435 6.79 5.21 -18.95
N ILE A 436 5.52 4.82 -18.98
CA ILE A 436 4.42 5.56 -18.32
C ILE A 436 4.65 5.62 -16.81
N PHE A 437 5.06 4.50 -16.20
CA PHE A 437 5.37 4.43 -14.78
C PHE A 437 6.52 5.36 -14.38
N ILE A 438 7.61 5.37 -15.15
CA ILE A 438 8.74 6.30 -14.92
C ILE A 438 8.31 7.75 -15.07
N LEU A 439 7.48 8.08 -16.07
CA LEU A 439 6.94 9.43 -16.20
C LEU A 439 6.16 9.83 -14.95
N GLY A 440 5.34 8.94 -14.41
CA GLY A 440 4.65 9.13 -13.14
C GLY A 440 5.59 9.39 -11.97
N ALA A 441 6.68 8.62 -11.87
CA ALA A 441 7.70 8.81 -10.84
C ALA A 441 8.43 10.15 -10.97
N ILE A 442 8.75 10.59 -12.20
CA ILE A 442 9.38 11.90 -12.44
C ILE A 442 8.44 13.03 -11.99
N VAL A 443 7.16 12.96 -12.36
CA VAL A 443 6.16 13.95 -11.92
C VAL A 443 6.04 13.95 -10.40
N LEU A 444 6.01 12.78 -9.75
CA LEU A 444 5.96 12.64 -8.29
C LEU A 444 7.16 13.30 -7.61
N ILE A 445 8.37 13.03 -8.09
CA ILE A 445 9.60 13.58 -7.48
C ILE A 445 9.64 15.09 -7.67
N TYR A 446 9.32 15.58 -8.87
CA TYR A 446 9.20 17.01 -9.14
C TYR A 446 8.17 17.67 -8.22
N ASP A 447 7.02 17.01 -8.02
CA ASP A 447 5.94 17.46 -7.15
C ASP A 447 6.40 17.62 -5.68
N LEU A 448 7.03 16.60 -5.11
CA LEU A 448 7.53 16.62 -3.73
C LEU A 448 8.64 17.66 -3.50
N LEU A 449 9.53 17.84 -4.49
CA LEU A 449 10.59 18.85 -4.43
C LEU A 449 10.02 20.28 -4.47
N THR A 450 9.09 20.55 -5.38
CA THR A 450 8.47 21.87 -5.62
C THR A 450 7.21 22.13 -4.78
N LEU A 451 6.96 21.33 -3.75
CA LEU A 451 5.74 21.40 -2.94
C LEU A 451 5.47 22.81 -2.36
N LYS A 452 6.53 23.52 -1.94
CA LYS A 452 6.42 24.85 -1.33
C LYS A 452 5.95 25.92 -2.32
N ASP A 453 6.40 25.84 -3.58
CA ASP A 453 6.04 26.78 -4.64
C ASP A 453 4.55 26.69 -5.05
N ARG A 454 3.88 25.64 -4.59
CA ARG A 454 2.49 25.33 -4.92
C ARG A 454 1.56 25.45 -3.72
N GLU A 455 2.06 26.02 -2.63
CA GLU A 455 1.25 26.39 -1.47
C GLU A 455 0.10 27.32 -1.88
N ILE A 456 -1.08 27.05 -1.34
CA ILE A 456 -2.27 27.87 -1.56
C ILE A 456 -2.38 28.86 -0.38
N SER A 457 -2.34 30.15 -0.68
CA SER A 457 -2.55 31.20 0.33
C SER A 457 -3.96 31.13 0.92
N GLU A 458 -4.14 31.59 2.16
CA GLU A 458 -5.45 31.62 2.81
C GLU A 458 -6.50 32.43 2.02
N SER A 459 -6.09 33.54 1.40
CA SER A 459 -6.95 34.37 0.56
C SER A 459 -7.47 33.59 -0.66
N ASN A 460 -6.58 32.88 -1.35
CA ASN A 460 -6.95 32.03 -2.48
C ASN A 460 -7.80 30.84 -2.02
N GLN A 461 -7.55 30.29 -0.84
CA GLN A 461 -8.37 29.22 -0.28
C GLN A 461 -9.80 29.70 0.01
N LYS A 462 -9.98 30.89 0.58
CA LYS A 462 -11.31 31.49 0.78
C LYS A 462 -12.05 31.68 -0.53
N LEU A 463 -11.36 32.14 -1.59
CA LEU A 463 -11.94 32.29 -2.91
C LEU A 463 -12.38 30.93 -3.51
N ILE A 464 -11.57 29.88 -3.33
CA ILE A 464 -11.92 28.51 -3.74
C ILE A 464 -13.16 28.03 -2.98
N ASN A 465 -13.21 28.24 -1.67
CA ASN A 465 -14.34 27.83 -0.82
C ASN A 465 -15.64 28.57 -1.20
N GLN A 466 -15.55 29.86 -1.53
CA GLN A 466 -16.71 30.64 -2.00
C GLN A 466 -17.22 30.15 -3.36
N LYS A 467 -16.32 29.72 -4.26
CA LYS A 467 -16.71 29.09 -5.54
C LYS A 467 -17.36 27.71 -5.36
N LEU A 468 -17.11 27.03 -4.24
CA LEU A 468 -17.69 25.72 -3.90
C LEU A 468 -19.11 25.82 -3.28
N THR A 469 -19.72 27.01 -3.23
CA THR A 469 -21.04 27.24 -2.59
C THR A 469 -22.24 26.78 -3.44
N SER A 470 -22.06 26.60 -4.74
CA SER A 470 -23.08 26.04 -5.63
C SER A 470 -22.64 24.65 -6.10
N PRO A 471 -23.33 23.57 -5.70
CA PRO A 471 -22.94 22.23 -6.12
C PRO A 471 -22.95 22.18 -7.64
N LYS A 472 -21.82 21.82 -8.25
CA LYS A 472 -21.85 21.20 -9.58
C LYS A 472 -22.87 20.06 -9.50
N SER A 473 -23.62 19.79 -10.56
CA SER A 473 -24.60 18.70 -10.55
C SER A 473 -23.92 17.42 -10.05
N ILE A 474 -24.30 16.97 -8.84
CA ILE A 474 -23.71 15.77 -8.24
C ILE A 474 -24.29 14.59 -9.01
N ASN A 475 -23.57 14.18 -10.05
CA ASN A 475 -23.92 12.99 -10.80
C ASN A 475 -23.59 11.74 -9.98
N LYS A 476 -24.00 10.57 -10.47
CA LYS A 476 -23.84 9.29 -9.78
C LYS A 476 -22.39 8.98 -9.35
N TRP A 477 -21.37 9.48 -10.05
CA TRP A 477 -19.95 9.20 -9.77
C TRP A 477 -19.36 10.05 -8.64
N TYR A 478 -19.96 11.21 -8.34
CA TYR A 478 -19.53 12.09 -7.24
C TYR A 478 -20.30 11.83 -5.95
N LYS A 479 -21.40 11.07 -6.02
CA LYS A 479 -22.20 10.69 -4.86
C LYS A 479 -21.37 9.85 -3.88
N SER A 480 -21.52 10.08 -2.57
CA SER A 480 -20.84 9.24 -1.57
C SER A 480 -21.23 7.76 -1.77
N MET A 481 -20.22 6.89 -1.73
CA MET A 481 -20.36 5.45 -1.94
C MET A 481 -20.94 4.77 -0.68
N SER A 482 -22.01 3.98 -0.83
CA SER A 482 -22.57 3.20 0.27
C SER A 482 -21.72 1.96 0.56
N GLN A 483 -21.88 1.36 1.75
CA GLN A 483 -21.20 0.11 2.12
C GLN A 483 -21.53 -1.01 1.14
N PHE A 484 -22.79 -1.09 0.70
CA PHE A 484 -23.22 -2.05 -0.32
C PHE A 484 -22.54 -1.81 -1.67
N GLU A 485 -22.49 -0.56 -2.15
CA GLU A 485 -21.82 -0.23 -3.41
C GLU A 485 -20.32 -0.58 -3.34
N PHE A 486 -19.66 -0.24 -2.23
CA PHE A 486 -18.26 -0.61 -1.99
C PHE A 486 -18.06 -2.13 -2.03
N GLY A 487 -18.92 -2.88 -1.35
CA GLY A 487 -18.90 -4.35 -1.37
C GLY A 487 -19.12 -4.94 -2.77
N VAL A 488 -19.97 -4.33 -3.60
CA VAL A 488 -20.16 -4.74 -5.00
C VAL A 488 -18.90 -4.55 -5.84
N TRP A 489 -18.21 -3.40 -5.69
CA TRP A 489 -16.94 -3.16 -6.39
C TRP A 489 -15.86 -4.15 -5.96
N LEU A 490 -15.70 -4.35 -4.65
CA LEU A 490 -14.73 -5.29 -4.12
C LEU A 490 -15.04 -6.74 -4.52
N GLY A 491 -16.32 -7.12 -4.48
CA GLY A 491 -16.79 -8.42 -4.99
C GLY A 491 -16.55 -8.59 -6.49
N GLY A 492 -16.67 -7.51 -7.28
CA GLY A 492 -16.33 -7.52 -8.70
C GLY A 492 -14.84 -7.76 -8.97
N ILE A 493 -13.96 -7.13 -8.20
CA ILE A 493 -12.51 -7.38 -8.24
C ILE A 493 -12.22 -8.87 -7.98
N TRP A 494 -12.79 -9.42 -6.90
CA TRP A 494 -12.64 -10.84 -6.56
C TRP A 494 -13.24 -11.79 -7.59
N LEU A 495 -14.39 -11.44 -8.18
CA LEU A 495 -15.01 -12.24 -9.24
C LEU A 495 -14.06 -12.40 -10.43
N PHE A 496 -13.49 -11.31 -10.93
CA PHE A 496 -12.52 -11.40 -12.04
C PHE A 496 -11.21 -12.08 -11.61
N GLY A 497 -10.79 -11.92 -10.35
CA GLY A 497 -9.71 -12.70 -9.75
C GLY A 497 -9.95 -14.21 -9.78
N LEU A 498 -11.15 -14.65 -9.42
CA LEU A 498 -11.55 -16.06 -9.46
C LEU A 498 -11.65 -16.57 -10.90
N ILE A 499 -12.05 -15.73 -11.86
CA ILE A 499 -11.99 -16.07 -13.29
C ILE A 499 -10.53 -16.29 -13.71
N VAL A 500 -9.59 -15.41 -13.34
CA VAL A 500 -8.16 -15.62 -13.60
C VAL A 500 -7.67 -16.92 -12.98
N THR A 501 -8.05 -17.18 -11.72
CA THR A 501 -7.71 -18.41 -11.00
C THR A 501 -8.22 -19.64 -11.76
N ALA A 502 -9.49 -19.66 -12.17
CA ALA A 502 -10.07 -20.71 -12.99
C ALA A 502 -9.30 -20.90 -14.32
N GLY A 503 -8.78 -19.81 -14.88
CA GLY A 503 -7.92 -19.84 -16.07
C GLY A 503 -6.62 -20.61 -15.84
N VAL A 504 -5.92 -20.39 -14.72
CA VAL A 504 -4.72 -21.16 -14.38
C VAL A 504 -5.07 -22.63 -14.11
N PHE A 505 -6.16 -22.90 -13.37
CA PHE A 505 -6.63 -24.26 -13.15
C PHE A 505 -6.97 -24.99 -14.45
N SER A 506 -7.42 -24.28 -15.49
CA SER A 506 -7.80 -24.86 -16.77
C SER A 506 -6.64 -25.53 -17.51
N PHE A 507 -5.37 -25.22 -17.19
CA PHE A 507 -4.22 -25.96 -17.71
C PHE A 507 -4.19 -27.45 -17.28
N ASN A 508 -4.98 -27.82 -16.28
CA ASN A 508 -5.17 -29.22 -15.91
C ASN A 508 -6.16 -29.98 -16.79
N LEU A 509 -6.94 -29.31 -17.63
CA LEU A 509 -7.93 -29.96 -18.50
C LEU A 509 -7.26 -30.84 -19.54
N HIS A 510 -7.87 -31.99 -19.83
CA HIS A 510 -7.33 -32.93 -20.81
C HIS A 510 -7.18 -32.29 -22.21
N SER A 511 -8.18 -31.53 -22.66
CA SER A 511 -8.12 -30.80 -23.94
C SER A 511 -6.92 -29.86 -24.03
N VAL A 512 -6.65 -29.14 -22.94
CA VAL A 512 -5.50 -28.22 -22.89
C VAL A 512 -4.19 -28.99 -22.89
N ARG A 513 -4.11 -30.10 -22.14
CA ARG A 513 -2.92 -30.96 -22.08
C ARG A 513 -2.59 -31.64 -23.42
N VAL A 514 -3.56 -31.80 -24.32
CA VAL A 514 -3.33 -32.27 -25.69
C VAL A 514 -3.06 -31.15 -26.70
N GLY A 515 -2.95 -29.90 -26.24
CA GLY A 515 -2.53 -28.75 -27.04
C GLY A 515 -3.64 -27.82 -27.52
N ASP A 516 -4.81 -27.79 -26.88
CA ASP A 516 -5.82 -26.75 -27.14
C ASP A 516 -5.69 -25.56 -26.15
N PRO A 517 -5.24 -24.37 -26.59
CA PRO A 517 -5.09 -23.21 -25.72
C PRO A 517 -6.41 -22.44 -25.49
N THR A 518 -7.51 -22.83 -26.13
CA THR A 518 -8.71 -21.99 -26.24
C THR A 518 -9.27 -21.59 -24.87
N ILE A 519 -9.44 -22.58 -23.98
CA ILE A 519 -10.01 -22.35 -22.65
C ILE A 519 -9.13 -21.42 -21.78
N PRO A 520 -7.84 -21.71 -21.54
CA PRO A 520 -7.02 -20.83 -20.71
C PRO A 520 -6.91 -19.43 -21.29
N TYR A 521 -6.74 -19.28 -22.61
CA TYR A 521 -6.61 -17.96 -23.22
C TYR A 521 -7.90 -17.14 -23.16
N LEU A 522 -9.05 -17.78 -23.36
CA LEU A 522 -10.34 -17.10 -23.25
C LEU A 522 -10.62 -16.65 -21.82
N ILE A 523 -10.51 -17.57 -20.86
CA ILE A 523 -10.81 -17.30 -19.45
C ILE A 523 -9.86 -16.25 -18.88
N MET A 524 -8.55 -16.40 -19.12
CA MET A 524 -7.55 -15.47 -18.60
C MET A 524 -7.63 -14.13 -19.32
N GLY A 525 -7.94 -14.10 -20.62
CA GLY A 525 -8.20 -12.86 -21.37
C GLY A 525 -9.36 -12.06 -20.77
N ILE A 526 -10.49 -12.71 -20.49
CA ILE A 526 -11.64 -12.08 -19.83
C ILE A 526 -11.27 -11.66 -18.40
N GLY A 527 -10.63 -12.55 -17.64
CA GLY A 527 -10.23 -12.33 -16.27
C GLY A 527 -9.31 -11.12 -16.10
N TYR A 528 -8.22 -11.04 -16.88
CA TYR A 528 -7.27 -9.93 -16.79
C TYR A 528 -7.85 -8.60 -17.22
N VAL A 529 -8.56 -8.56 -18.35
CA VAL A 529 -9.17 -7.32 -18.84
C VAL A 529 -10.23 -6.83 -17.85
N GLY A 530 -11.07 -7.76 -17.36
CA GLY A 530 -12.07 -7.45 -16.35
C GLY A 530 -11.46 -6.96 -15.05
N LEU A 531 -10.43 -7.63 -14.53
CA LEU A 531 -9.72 -7.25 -13.30
C LEU A 531 -9.08 -5.86 -13.42
N ILE A 532 -8.47 -5.53 -14.57
CA ILE A 532 -7.89 -4.22 -14.82
C ILE A 532 -8.98 -3.15 -14.87
N ILE A 533 -10.04 -3.37 -15.64
CA ILE A 533 -11.12 -2.38 -15.82
C ILE A 533 -11.83 -2.13 -14.49
N ILE A 534 -12.22 -3.18 -13.77
CA ILE A 534 -12.97 -3.03 -12.52
C ILE A 534 -12.12 -2.33 -11.46
N THR A 535 -10.82 -2.61 -11.38
CA THR A 535 -9.91 -1.96 -10.42
C THR A 535 -9.74 -0.48 -10.75
N LEU A 536 -9.56 -0.11 -12.03
CA LEU A 536 -9.47 1.30 -12.46
C LEU A 536 -10.76 2.06 -12.18
N LEU A 537 -11.90 1.48 -12.55
CA LEU A 537 -13.21 2.11 -12.36
C LEU A 537 -13.55 2.25 -10.88
N PHE A 538 -13.20 1.25 -10.06
CA PHE A 538 -13.37 1.31 -8.62
C PHE A 538 -12.52 2.43 -8.00
N ALA A 539 -11.21 2.47 -8.31
CA ALA A 539 -10.32 3.50 -7.83
C ALA A 539 -10.82 4.90 -8.23
N TYR A 540 -11.23 5.06 -9.49
CA TYR A 540 -11.79 6.31 -9.99
C TYR A 540 -13.07 6.68 -9.25
N ARG A 541 -14.04 5.76 -9.16
CA ARG A 541 -15.32 5.98 -8.46
C ARG A 541 -15.12 6.36 -7.01
N PHE A 542 -14.24 5.66 -6.31
CA PHE A 542 -13.93 5.90 -4.90
C PHE A 542 -13.29 7.27 -4.70
N LEU A 543 -12.25 7.61 -5.48
CA LEU A 543 -11.55 8.88 -5.36
C LEU A 543 -12.43 10.08 -5.73
N MET A 544 -13.32 9.94 -6.71
CA MET A 544 -14.28 10.99 -7.08
C MET A 544 -15.32 11.24 -5.97
N ALA A 545 -15.84 10.17 -5.35
CA ALA A 545 -16.72 10.30 -4.17
C ALA A 545 -15.99 10.95 -2.99
N PHE A 546 -14.75 10.51 -2.77
CA PHE A 546 -13.89 11.02 -1.71
C PHE A 546 -13.64 12.52 -1.87
N GLU A 547 -13.14 12.96 -3.03
CA GLU A 547 -12.85 14.37 -3.31
C GLU A 547 -14.10 15.25 -3.11
N GLN A 548 -15.24 14.81 -3.64
CA GLN A 548 -16.51 15.51 -3.46
C GLN A 548 -16.89 15.63 -1.98
N ARG A 549 -16.79 14.54 -1.23
CA ARG A 549 -17.12 14.54 0.20
C ARG A 549 -16.18 15.47 0.99
N GLN A 550 -14.89 15.47 0.67
CA GLN A 550 -13.92 16.37 1.31
C GLN A 550 -14.20 17.85 0.98
N ASP A 551 -14.61 18.16 -0.25
CA ASP A 551 -15.02 19.51 -0.65
C ASP A 551 -16.26 19.95 0.14
N LEU A 552 -17.27 19.09 0.28
CA LEU A 552 -18.50 19.39 1.02
C LEU A 552 -18.26 19.55 2.52
N LEU A 553 -17.46 18.67 3.14
CA LEU A 553 -17.06 18.82 4.54
C LEU A 553 -16.37 20.16 4.77
N GLN A 554 -15.50 20.55 3.84
CA GLN A 554 -14.81 21.82 3.94
C GLN A 554 -15.76 23.02 3.79
N VAL A 555 -16.73 22.97 2.87
CA VAL A 555 -17.74 24.03 2.74
C VAL A 555 -18.54 24.15 4.04
N ILE A 556 -19.00 23.03 4.60
CA ILE A 556 -19.77 22.97 5.85
C ILE A 556 -18.99 23.58 7.03
N GLN A 557 -17.70 23.24 7.17
CA GLN A 557 -16.87 23.77 8.24
C GLN A 557 -16.61 25.28 8.12
N ASN A 558 -16.56 25.81 6.89
CA ASN A 558 -16.28 27.24 6.66
C ASN A 558 -17.48 28.17 6.84
N PHE A 559 -18.70 27.65 7.07
CA PHE A 559 -19.83 28.51 7.46
C PHE A 559 -19.52 29.20 8.78
N SER A 560 -19.61 30.53 8.78
CA SER A 560 -19.54 31.29 10.03
C SER A 560 -20.79 31.02 10.86
N ASN A 561 -20.64 30.91 12.19
CA ASN A 561 -21.74 30.56 13.10
C ASN A 561 -22.95 31.51 12.98
N GLY A 562 -22.75 32.77 12.57
CA GLY A 562 -23.82 33.75 12.36
C GLY A 562 -24.56 33.64 11.01
N GLN A 563 -24.13 32.77 10.10
CA GLN A 563 -24.76 32.54 8.79
C GLN A 563 -25.67 31.30 8.78
N LEU A 564 -25.68 30.52 9.86
CA LEU A 564 -26.43 29.27 9.94
C LEU A 564 -27.81 29.52 10.56
N GLU A 565 -28.85 29.01 9.90
CA GLU A 565 -30.17 28.95 10.51
C GLU A 565 -30.12 28.03 11.74
N THR A 566 -30.72 28.45 12.85
CA THR A 566 -30.62 27.76 14.15
C THR A 566 -31.92 27.05 14.48
N LEU A 567 -31.84 25.74 14.71
CA LEU A 567 -32.89 24.89 15.27
C LEU A 567 -32.69 24.78 16.78
N ASP A 568 -33.55 25.43 17.55
CA ASP A 568 -33.52 25.36 19.02
C ASP A 568 -34.41 24.23 19.53
N LEU A 569 -33.79 23.21 20.14
CA LEU A 569 -34.46 22.05 20.71
C LEU A 569 -34.77 22.19 22.19
N LYS A 570 -34.32 23.27 22.86
CA LYS A 570 -34.53 23.49 24.31
C LYS A 570 -36.01 23.54 24.69
N GLN A 571 -36.86 23.94 23.74
CA GLN A 571 -38.31 24.05 23.94
C GLN A 571 -39.08 22.74 23.70
N GLN A 572 -38.41 21.70 23.21
CA GLN A 572 -39.06 20.43 22.83
C GLN A 572 -38.78 19.33 23.86
N PRO A 573 -39.74 18.44 24.17
CA PRO A 573 -39.51 17.37 25.12
C PRO A 573 -38.44 16.39 24.61
N PRO A 574 -37.50 15.95 25.46
CA PRO A 574 -36.42 15.03 25.05
C PRO A 574 -36.87 13.57 24.87
N LYS A 575 -38.12 13.24 25.20
CA LYS A 575 -38.69 11.89 25.08
C LYS A 575 -39.64 11.79 23.89
N GLY A 576 -39.60 10.66 23.17
CA GLY A 576 -40.58 10.32 22.12
C GLY A 576 -40.13 10.54 20.68
N GLY A 577 -38.83 10.74 20.39
CA GLY A 577 -38.31 10.81 19.01
C GLY A 577 -38.51 12.16 18.29
N ILE A 578 -39.17 13.12 18.94
CA ILE A 578 -39.57 14.40 18.33
C ILE A 578 -38.35 15.25 17.96
N ARG A 579 -37.34 15.31 18.83
CA ARG A 579 -36.10 16.07 18.57
C ARG A 579 -35.36 15.49 17.36
N GLU A 580 -35.26 14.18 17.26
CA GLU A 580 -34.63 13.47 16.14
C GLU A 580 -35.39 13.73 14.83
N GLN A 581 -36.72 13.69 14.87
CA GLN A 581 -37.56 13.94 13.71
C GLN A 581 -37.45 15.39 13.21
N LEU A 582 -37.41 16.38 14.12
CA LEU A 582 -37.19 17.78 13.75
C LEU A 582 -35.82 18.00 13.07
N ILE A 583 -34.77 17.36 13.58
CA ILE A 583 -33.44 17.40 12.95
C ILE A 583 -33.50 16.76 11.55
N LEU A 584 -34.19 15.61 11.41
CA LEU A 584 -34.34 14.92 10.12
C LEU A 584 -35.14 15.72 9.10
N ASP A 585 -36.27 16.30 9.50
CA ASP A 585 -37.11 17.12 8.62
C ASP A 585 -36.32 18.33 8.13
N ARG A 586 -35.58 18.97 9.04
CA ARG A 586 -34.70 20.09 8.68
C ARG A 586 -33.56 19.65 7.76
N PHE A 587 -32.94 18.51 8.05
CA PHE A 587 -31.88 17.93 7.23
C PHE A 587 -32.35 17.60 5.80
N ASN A 588 -33.58 17.09 5.66
CA ASN A 588 -34.16 16.74 4.37
C ASN A 588 -34.39 17.97 3.47
N GLN A 589 -34.62 19.15 4.06
CA GLN A 589 -34.75 20.42 3.34
C GLN A 589 -33.42 21.00 2.84
N LEU A 590 -32.27 20.53 3.37
CA LEU A 590 -30.96 21.00 2.94
C LEU A 590 -30.62 20.49 1.54
N GLY A 591 -30.02 21.37 0.75
CA GLY A 591 -29.17 21.00 -0.39
C GLY A 591 -27.80 20.50 0.07
N TYR A 592 -27.07 19.85 -0.83
CA TYR A 592 -25.70 19.39 -0.54
C TYR A 592 -24.77 20.56 -0.22
N GLY A 593 -23.95 20.38 0.81
CA GLY A 593 -23.03 21.40 1.30
C GLY A 593 -23.68 22.48 2.15
N GLN A 594 -25.00 22.45 2.36
CA GLN A 594 -25.67 23.32 3.31
C GLN A 594 -25.63 22.73 4.72
N ALA A 595 -25.69 23.59 5.72
CA ALA A 595 -25.71 23.23 7.12
C ALA A 595 -26.65 24.12 7.92
N PHE A 596 -27.03 23.64 9.10
CA PHE A 596 -27.78 24.40 10.11
C PHE A 596 -27.17 24.13 11.48
N MET A 597 -27.47 25.01 12.43
CA MET A 597 -27.05 24.85 13.83
C MET A 597 -28.19 24.23 14.63
N VAL A 598 -27.88 23.22 15.43
CA VAL A 598 -28.78 22.63 16.42
C VAL A 598 -28.31 23.06 17.80
N VAL A 599 -29.24 23.60 18.59
CA VAL A 599 -28.99 23.98 19.98
C VAL A 599 -29.83 23.09 20.88
N SER A 600 -29.21 22.50 21.90
CA SER A 600 -29.91 21.67 22.89
C SER A 600 -29.47 21.98 24.32
N ASP A 601 -30.35 21.66 25.27
CA ASP A 601 -30.15 21.69 26.72
C ASP A 601 -29.52 20.39 27.26
N ILE A 602 -29.42 19.33 26.46
CA ILE A 602 -28.84 18.04 26.84
C ILE A 602 -27.77 17.59 25.85
N GLU A 603 -26.98 16.60 26.26
CA GLU A 603 -26.02 15.92 25.40
C GLU A 603 -26.70 15.27 24.19
N MET A 604 -26.18 15.55 23.00
CA MET A 604 -26.79 15.12 21.74
C MET A 604 -26.20 13.82 21.16
N GLY A 605 -25.55 12.99 21.99
CA GLY A 605 -24.97 11.72 21.55
C GLY A 605 -26.01 10.71 21.05
N CYS A 606 -27.19 10.67 21.67
CA CYS A 606 -28.30 9.79 21.26
C CYS A 606 -28.87 10.20 19.89
N GLN A 607 -29.04 11.51 19.67
CA GLN A 607 -29.48 12.08 18.40
C GLN A 607 -28.46 11.77 17.31
N HIS A 608 -27.17 11.99 17.58
CA HIS A 608 -26.10 11.65 16.66
C HIS A 608 -26.15 10.17 16.24
N HIS A 609 -26.25 9.24 17.19
CA HIS A 609 -26.34 7.81 16.90
C HIS A 609 -27.58 7.44 16.08
N THR A 610 -28.72 8.06 16.38
CA THR A 610 -29.98 7.82 15.67
C THR A 610 -29.91 8.35 14.23
N LEU A 611 -29.40 9.57 14.04
CA LEU A 611 -29.16 10.10 12.70
C LEU A 611 -28.14 9.24 11.94
N HIS A 612 -27.09 8.77 12.58
CA HIS A 612 -26.13 7.86 11.95
C HIS A 612 -26.76 6.55 11.48
N LYS A 613 -27.67 5.97 12.26
CA LYS A 613 -28.43 4.78 11.82
C LYS A 613 -29.34 5.04 10.62
N ILE A 614 -29.93 6.23 10.52
CA ILE A 614 -30.92 6.57 9.49
C ILE A 614 -30.25 7.09 8.21
N LEU A 615 -29.35 8.06 8.36
CA LEU A 615 -28.71 8.79 7.27
C LEU A 615 -27.36 8.20 6.87
N GLY A 616 -26.80 7.29 7.68
CA GLY A 616 -25.47 6.74 7.49
C GLY A 616 -24.42 7.85 7.42
N THR A 617 -23.64 7.83 6.36
CA THR A 617 -22.49 8.73 6.15
C THR A 617 -22.86 9.99 5.35
N SER A 618 -24.16 10.30 5.25
CA SER A 618 -24.70 11.36 4.38
C SER A 618 -24.71 12.73 5.03
N PHE A 619 -24.33 12.82 6.31
CA PHE A 619 -24.31 14.06 7.07
C PHE A 619 -22.96 14.27 7.76
N ALA A 620 -22.64 15.53 8.02
CA ALA A 620 -21.54 15.97 8.86
C ALA A 620 -22.10 16.39 10.22
N TRP A 621 -21.40 16.02 11.29
CA TRP A 621 -21.75 16.38 12.66
C TRP A 621 -20.54 17.01 13.34
N GLU A 622 -20.60 18.32 13.57
CA GLU A 622 -19.52 19.07 14.22
C GLU A 622 -20.03 19.65 15.54
N VAL A 623 -19.46 19.20 16.65
CA VAL A 623 -19.78 19.73 17.97
C VAL A 623 -18.98 21.02 18.18
N LEU A 624 -19.69 22.15 18.33
CA LEU A 624 -19.10 23.48 18.49
C LEU A 624 -18.98 23.89 19.96
N GLU A 625 -19.92 23.46 20.79
CA GLU A 625 -19.97 23.80 22.21
C GLU A 625 -20.51 22.61 23.01
N THR A 626 -19.82 22.27 24.08
CA THR A 626 -20.17 21.22 25.05
C THR A 626 -20.26 21.82 26.43
N GLY A 627 -21.42 21.72 27.09
CA GLY A 627 -21.62 22.30 28.42
C GLY A 627 -22.84 21.71 29.14
N PRO A 628 -22.95 21.92 30.46
CA PRO A 628 -24.06 21.40 31.26
C PRO A 628 -25.42 22.03 30.93
N GLU A 629 -25.43 23.25 30.36
CA GLU A 629 -26.65 24.01 30.06
C GLU A 629 -26.91 24.20 28.56
N GLN A 630 -25.90 23.96 27.72
CA GLN A 630 -25.99 24.21 26.29
C GLN A 630 -25.03 23.33 25.49
N TRP A 631 -25.60 22.71 24.46
CA TRP A 631 -24.88 22.03 23.39
C TRP A 631 -25.18 22.73 22.08
N ARG A 632 -24.13 23.01 21.28
CA ARG A 632 -24.26 23.52 19.92
C ARG A 632 -23.61 22.55 18.95
N VAL A 633 -24.37 22.08 17.98
CA VAL A 633 -23.90 21.18 16.94
C VAL A 633 -24.23 21.76 15.58
N LYS A 634 -23.27 21.75 14.68
CA LYS A 634 -23.50 22.03 13.27
C LYS A 634 -23.80 20.72 12.55
N VAL A 635 -24.94 20.66 11.89
CA VAL A 635 -25.38 19.51 11.09
C VAL A 635 -25.38 19.93 9.62
N GLY A 636 -24.55 19.27 8.82
CA GLY A 636 -24.40 19.56 7.39
C GLY A 636 -24.77 18.38 6.51
N LYS A 637 -25.31 18.64 5.32
CA LYS A 637 -25.63 17.59 4.34
C LYS A 637 -24.47 17.35 3.39
N LEU A 638 -23.96 16.12 3.38
CA LEU A 638 -22.90 15.68 2.49
C LEU A 638 -23.44 14.92 1.28
N ASN A 639 -24.61 14.26 1.42
CA ASN A 639 -25.12 13.37 0.40
C ASN A 639 -26.60 13.02 0.54
#